data_AF-A0A8T5KTJ7-F1
#
_entry.id   AF-A0A8T5KTJ7-F1
#
_cell.length_a   1.000
_cell.length_b   1.000
_cell.length_c   1.000
_cell.angle_alpha   90.00
_cell.angle_beta   90.00
_cell.angle_gamma   90.00
#
_symmetry.space_group_name_H-M   'P 1'
#
loop_
_entity.id
_entity.type
_entity.pdbx_description
1 polymer ?
#
loop_
_entity_poly.entity_id
_entity_poly.type
_entity_poly.pdbx_seq_one_letter_code
_entity_poly.pdbx_strand_id
1 'polypeptide(L)'
;MEKRLVVVLVVVVVLATFGYFYFFGDGVLFSPSDLIKGKAAKVNLAESINLFDESAVRKRINDISKFGEEIEVKGEVEAFHYDNLEESSSVNEYFIYDGEEKHRIYFEEEPWLVSGDKLRVFGKKLQFDKGNEIVAENYEFLSDDEGLLFSPIEAYLQDDVLGVQTTVVLLYQNPNHAFTHPSASEMYYYLFRDDQTGFLSSFFRESSYGKTSLDGFVYGWFDEDESSCASNSVPPDATARLAEEYPGELSEIDRILIVKHGCGTGGGVSAIGKIHLTAPDGTDLYTSISVATKLMPSMYPPTPGPYPGWYYLDEVDNSLYKLISHELSHGFGIGGHGNIYDCGEFTISGDVVDCAQYASGDRFQVLGTTGFTYQPELTNYAFHHAACHKERFGWLDGSSVLEVTDSGTYTIYPYETQSQDVKAIKIPLTNPILVPSVYDDGVTIDLDAIYIQYQRPLGGYDSTLEHLNNFGININGILIRGQFFYNGRCITTYLFDAHTQSLWYDEFAGPEYDWYNNVADSRDSFLLPGETFYDPYNNIYITPIKLADDGGIEVSIINLRKCSNGIDDDNDGATDYPNDFSCSSPQDNDETYPQAECQDGIDNDDDGYTDYPDDFSCSSPQDNDEAYPQAQCQDGIDNDNDGFIDYPADSDCYFVQDNTEKMEFFTVKNNQGEEVAKFAENGDIFLEGDCFVTGSCAFPVPLFQVKNSAGETVSYVDQQGNLCTEGGNCGSSANCDAQNPAFTIKNGDGIVVIEINQNGELCFVGSLNGGLGPTILEPERARPETLPIIKA
;
A
#
# COMPACT_ATOMS: atom_id res chain seq x y z
N MET A 1 1.65 58.89 -9.23
CA MET A 1 1.33 60.20 -9.86
C MET A 1 2.46 60.48 -10.85
N GLU A 2 2.26 60.70 -12.15
CA GLU A 2 1.05 60.87 -13.00
C GLU A 2 1.28 60.22 -14.40
N LYS A 3 0.31 60.33 -15.33
CA LYS A 3 0.41 60.00 -16.79
C LYS A 3 0.12 58.57 -17.32
N ARG A 4 -0.49 57.65 -16.55
CA ARG A 4 -1.14 56.45 -17.14
C ARG A 4 -2.65 56.29 -16.88
N LEU A 5 -3.28 57.20 -16.14
CA LEU A 5 -4.69 57.09 -15.73
C LEU A 5 -5.73 57.60 -16.77
N VAL A 6 -5.31 58.18 -17.89
CA VAL A 6 -6.21 58.96 -18.79
C VAL A 6 -6.66 58.19 -20.03
N VAL A 7 -6.02 57.07 -20.39
CA VAL A 7 -6.32 56.35 -21.66
C VAL A 7 -7.42 55.29 -21.50
N VAL A 8 -7.54 54.65 -20.32
CA VAL A 8 -8.51 53.56 -20.09
C VAL A 8 -9.95 54.07 -19.98
N LEU A 9 -10.15 55.27 -19.43
CA LEU A 9 -11.48 55.81 -19.11
C LEU A 9 -12.31 56.25 -20.34
N VAL A 10 -11.70 56.35 -21.51
CA VAL A 10 -12.36 56.78 -22.76
C VAL A 10 -12.96 55.58 -23.53
N VAL A 11 -12.40 54.37 -23.39
CA VAL A 11 -12.84 53.18 -24.14
C VAL A 11 -14.17 52.63 -23.59
N VAL A 12 -14.36 52.67 -22.26
CA VAL A 12 -15.54 52.12 -21.58
C VAL A 12 -16.84 52.88 -21.92
N VAL A 13 -16.75 54.19 -22.19
CA VAL A 13 -17.94 55.04 -22.46
C VAL A 13 -18.53 54.81 -23.86
N VAL A 14 -17.74 54.32 -24.82
CA VAL A 14 -18.18 54.18 -26.23
C VAL A 14 -18.99 52.90 -26.46
N LEU A 15 -18.70 51.81 -25.73
CA LEU A 15 -19.37 50.52 -25.90
C LEU A 15 -20.78 50.44 -25.27
N ALA A 16 -21.14 51.38 -24.39
CA ALA A 16 -22.46 51.43 -23.73
C ALA A 16 -23.62 51.89 -24.64
N THR A 17 -23.39 52.15 -25.94
CA THR A 17 -24.39 52.74 -26.85
C THR A 17 -24.85 51.85 -28.01
N PHE A 18 -24.27 50.66 -28.18
CA PHE A 18 -24.70 49.68 -29.19
C PHE A 18 -24.87 48.32 -28.52
N GLY A 19 -26.12 47.98 -28.20
CA GLY A 19 -26.44 46.77 -27.46
C GLY A 19 -26.16 45.49 -28.25
N TYR A 20 -25.10 44.79 -27.84
CA TYR A 20 -24.86 43.37 -28.09
C TYR A 20 -24.28 42.76 -26.80
N PHE A 21 -25.01 41.85 -26.17
CA PHE A 21 -24.49 40.99 -25.12
C PHE A 21 -24.06 39.66 -25.73
N TYR A 22 -22.83 39.24 -25.45
CA TYR A 22 -22.42 37.85 -25.46
C TYR A 22 -21.68 37.58 -24.15
N PHE A 23 -22.09 36.53 -23.44
CA PHE A 23 -21.45 36.07 -22.21
C PHE A 23 -20.14 35.35 -22.53
N PHE A 24 -19.09 35.62 -21.75
CA PHE A 24 -18.01 34.68 -21.39
C PHE A 24 -17.13 35.30 -20.29
N GLY A 25 -16.73 34.49 -19.30
CA GLY A 25 -15.63 34.78 -18.38
C GLY A 25 -15.98 35.42 -17.04
N ASP A 26 -15.27 35.00 -16.01
CA ASP A 26 -15.42 35.37 -14.59
C ASP A 26 -15.21 36.87 -14.30
N GLY A 27 -15.88 37.37 -13.26
CA GLY A 27 -15.79 38.77 -12.88
C GLY A 27 -16.16 39.06 -11.43
N VAL A 28 -15.15 39.11 -10.55
CA VAL A 28 -15.28 39.67 -9.19
C VAL A 28 -15.60 41.17 -9.29
N LEU A 29 -16.76 41.58 -8.78
CA LEU A 29 -17.19 42.99 -8.75
C LEU A 29 -16.66 43.72 -7.51
N PHE A 30 -15.54 44.43 -7.65
CA PHE A 30 -15.10 45.41 -6.64
C PHE A 30 -15.70 46.79 -6.91
N SER A 31 -16.27 47.42 -5.87
CA SER A 31 -16.61 48.84 -5.93
C SER A 31 -15.39 49.70 -5.56
N PRO A 32 -15.20 50.89 -6.16
CA PRO A 32 -14.12 51.80 -5.75
C PRO A 32 -14.22 52.31 -4.30
N SER A 33 -15.31 52.00 -3.57
CA SER A 33 -15.52 52.36 -2.16
C SER A 33 -14.76 51.46 -1.17
N ASP A 34 -14.46 50.22 -1.57
CA ASP A 34 -14.02 49.18 -0.63
C ASP A 34 -12.51 49.26 -0.29
N LEU A 35 -11.74 50.03 -1.07
CA LEU A 35 -10.28 50.17 -0.96
C LEU A 35 -9.79 51.19 0.09
N ILE A 36 -10.67 51.83 0.88
CA ILE A 36 -10.31 52.96 1.76
C ILE A 36 -10.56 52.69 3.26
N LYS A 37 -11.08 51.53 3.65
CA LYS A 37 -11.23 51.15 5.07
C LYS A 37 -10.79 49.71 5.30
N GLY A 38 -9.83 49.50 6.19
CA GLY A 38 -9.36 48.17 6.58
C GLY A 38 -10.45 47.38 7.31
N LYS A 39 -11.26 46.66 6.54
CA LYS A 39 -12.09 45.55 6.97
C LYS A 39 -11.64 44.32 6.20
N ALA A 40 -11.66 43.16 6.85
CA ALA A 40 -11.44 41.88 6.18
C ALA A 40 -12.36 41.76 4.95
N ALA A 41 -11.83 41.19 3.87
CA ALA A 41 -12.62 40.97 2.67
C ALA A 41 -13.70 39.93 2.98
N LYS A 42 -14.98 40.33 2.94
CA LYS A 42 -16.07 39.36 2.81
C LYS A 42 -15.96 38.74 1.43
N VAL A 43 -15.30 37.59 1.34
CA VAL A 43 -15.38 36.72 0.17
C VAL A 43 -16.83 36.26 0.07
N ASN A 44 -17.43 36.41 -1.11
CA ASN A 44 -18.84 36.07 -1.32
C ASN A 44 -18.92 34.55 -1.61
N LEU A 45 -18.81 33.76 -0.55
CA LEU A 45 -18.76 32.29 -0.58
C LEU A 45 -20.18 31.73 -0.60
N ALA A 46 -20.40 30.63 -1.33
CA ALA A 46 -21.74 30.04 -1.47
C ALA A 46 -22.25 29.48 -0.14
N GLU A 47 -23.54 29.71 0.16
CA GLU A 47 -24.20 29.33 1.42
C GLU A 47 -24.28 27.80 1.66
N SER A 48 -24.07 27.00 0.61
CA SER A 48 -23.96 25.54 0.68
C SER A 48 -22.90 25.05 -0.31
N ILE A 49 -22.25 23.95 0.03
CA ILE A 49 -21.29 23.25 -0.83
C ILE A 49 -21.91 21.92 -1.28
N ASN A 50 -21.69 21.54 -2.54
CA ASN A 50 -21.93 20.16 -2.96
C ASN A 50 -20.65 19.38 -2.68
N LEU A 51 -20.73 18.32 -1.86
CA LEU A 51 -19.55 17.51 -1.53
C LEU A 51 -19.07 16.67 -2.73
N PHE A 52 -20.00 16.26 -3.61
CA PHE A 52 -19.71 15.57 -4.86
C PHE A 52 -19.08 16.49 -5.95
N ASP A 53 -18.93 17.79 -5.68
CA ASP A 53 -18.18 18.71 -6.56
C ASP A 53 -16.80 18.98 -5.96
N GLU A 54 -15.83 18.11 -6.27
CA GLU A 54 -14.42 18.26 -5.89
C GLU A 54 -13.87 19.66 -6.19
N SER A 55 -14.29 20.29 -7.30
CA SER A 55 -13.79 21.60 -7.68
C SER A 55 -14.28 22.69 -6.72
N ALA A 56 -15.50 22.55 -6.22
CA ALA A 56 -16.06 23.39 -5.16
C ALA A 56 -15.40 23.09 -3.80
N VAL A 57 -15.15 21.82 -3.46
CA VAL A 57 -14.47 21.40 -2.21
C VAL A 57 -13.03 21.89 -2.18
N ARG A 58 -12.21 21.59 -3.21
CA ARG A 58 -10.83 22.09 -3.34
C ARG A 58 -10.78 23.61 -3.30
N LYS A 59 -11.74 24.32 -3.90
CA LYS A 59 -11.83 25.78 -3.79
C LYS A 59 -12.16 26.24 -2.36
N ARG A 60 -13.08 25.58 -1.67
CA ARG A 60 -13.45 25.88 -0.27
C ARG A 60 -12.25 25.73 0.65
N ILE A 61 -11.53 24.61 0.55
CA ILE A 61 -10.28 24.34 1.27
C ILE A 61 -9.28 25.48 1.00
N ASN A 62 -9.01 25.80 -0.26
CA ASN A 62 -8.09 26.89 -0.62
C ASN A 62 -8.48 28.27 -0.07
N ASP A 63 -9.78 28.60 -0.02
CA ASP A 63 -10.26 29.86 0.56
C ASP A 63 -10.09 29.86 2.11
N ILE A 64 -10.35 28.75 2.79
CA ILE A 64 -10.15 28.61 4.25
C ILE A 64 -8.64 28.66 4.59
N SER A 65 -7.79 27.87 3.92
CA SER A 65 -6.34 27.84 4.18
C SER A 65 -5.63 29.18 3.95
N LYS A 66 -6.25 30.07 3.16
CA LYS A 66 -5.71 31.38 2.78
C LYS A 66 -6.26 32.55 3.61
N PHE A 67 -7.51 32.47 4.06
CA PHE A 67 -8.21 33.58 4.72
C PHE A 67 -8.67 33.27 6.15
N GLY A 68 -8.59 32.01 6.59
CA GLY A 68 -8.94 31.56 7.93
C GLY A 68 -7.93 32.01 9.00
N GLU A 69 -8.38 31.99 10.24
CA GLU A 69 -7.58 32.26 11.44
C GLU A 69 -7.11 30.93 12.05
N GLU A 70 -5.88 30.90 12.58
CA GLU A 70 -5.31 29.71 13.24
C GLU A 70 -6.20 29.22 14.40
N ILE A 71 -6.44 27.91 14.48
CA ILE A 71 -7.24 27.27 15.53
C ILE A 71 -6.59 25.98 16.04
N GLU A 72 -6.77 25.74 17.34
CA GLU A 72 -6.67 24.43 17.98
C GLU A 72 -8.07 24.11 18.53
N VAL A 73 -8.67 22.99 18.10
CA VAL A 73 -9.98 22.53 18.57
C VAL A 73 -9.87 21.12 19.12
N LYS A 74 -10.62 20.80 20.19
CA LYS A 74 -10.64 19.49 20.83
C LYS A 74 -12.08 19.09 21.05
N GLY A 75 -12.44 17.88 20.65
CA GLY A 75 -13.84 17.49 20.64
C GLY A 75 -14.09 16.08 20.13
N GLU A 76 -15.36 15.70 20.16
CA GLU A 76 -15.88 14.46 19.58
C GLU A 76 -16.22 14.69 18.10
N VAL A 77 -15.85 13.73 17.25
CA VAL A 77 -16.15 13.73 15.83
C VAL A 77 -17.55 13.21 15.59
N GLU A 78 -18.26 13.85 14.67
CA GLU A 78 -19.41 13.26 13.99
C GLU A 78 -19.02 13.05 12.51
N ALA A 79 -19.16 11.82 12.03
CA ALA A 79 -18.81 11.44 10.67
C ALA A 79 -20.06 10.94 9.94
N PHE A 80 -20.27 11.39 8.71
CA PHE A 80 -21.40 10.99 7.86
C PHE A 80 -20.90 10.46 6.53
N HIS A 81 -21.46 9.33 6.09
CA HIS A 81 -21.28 8.79 4.75
C HIS A 81 -22.44 9.28 3.86
N TYR A 82 -22.15 9.74 2.65
CA TYR A 82 -23.14 10.20 1.67
C TYR A 82 -23.06 9.38 0.38
N ASP A 83 -24.19 8.81 -0.05
CA ASP A 83 -24.28 7.94 -1.21
C ASP A 83 -25.06 8.56 -2.37
N ASN A 84 -24.46 8.50 -3.57
CA ASN A 84 -25.08 8.85 -4.84
C ASN A 84 -25.09 7.63 -5.78
N LEU A 85 -26.24 6.95 -5.80
CA LEU A 85 -26.43 5.67 -6.52
C LEU A 85 -26.63 5.83 -8.03
N GLU A 86 -26.86 7.06 -8.51
CA GLU A 86 -26.88 7.33 -9.96
C GLU A 86 -25.48 7.50 -10.51
N GLU A 87 -24.64 8.26 -9.81
CA GLU A 87 -23.26 8.56 -10.23
C GLU A 87 -22.27 7.47 -9.78
N SER A 88 -22.71 6.50 -8.98
CA SER A 88 -21.89 5.45 -8.37
C SER A 88 -20.71 6.04 -7.57
N SER A 89 -21.00 7.10 -6.83
CA SER A 89 -20.03 7.90 -6.06
C SER A 89 -20.50 8.07 -4.62
N SER A 90 -19.55 8.23 -3.71
CA SER A 90 -19.80 8.47 -2.29
C SER A 90 -18.75 9.42 -1.71
N VAL A 91 -19.05 10.04 -0.57
CA VAL A 91 -18.17 11.01 0.09
C VAL A 91 -18.43 11.05 1.59
N ASN A 92 -17.37 11.18 2.39
CA ASN A 92 -17.47 11.38 3.83
C ASN A 92 -17.55 12.87 4.19
N GLU A 93 -18.33 13.19 5.23
CA GLU A 93 -18.44 14.53 5.81
C GLU A 93 -18.12 14.47 7.31
N TYR A 94 -17.15 15.28 7.74
CA TYR A 94 -16.69 15.31 9.12
C TYR A 94 -17.03 16.62 9.83
N PHE A 95 -17.41 16.50 11.09
CA PHE A 95 -17.55 17.60 12.02
C PHE A 95 -16.84 17.29 13.34
N ILE A 96 -16.49 18.33 14.08
CA ILE A 96 -16.07 18.21 15.48
C ILE A 96 -16.94 19.11 16.36
N TYR A 97 -17.35 18.58 17.50
CA TYR A 97 -18.06 19.33 18.54
C TYR A 97 -17.13 19.56 19.74
N ASP A 98 -16.85 20.84 20.03
CA ASP A 98 -15.88 21.23 21.08
C ASP A 98 -16.50 21.46 22.47
N GLY A 99 -17.80 21.17 22.62
CA GLY A 99 -18.58 21.45 23.82
C GLY A 99 -19.31 22.79 23.81
N GLU A 100 -19.04 23.68 22.84
CA GLU A 100 -19.78 24.94 22.62
C GLU A 100 -20.33 25.05 21.19
N GLU A 101 -19.50 24.82 20.17
CA GLU A 101 -19.85 24.92 18.75
C GLU A 101 -19.46 23.66 17.95
N LYS A 102 -20.29 23.33 16.95
CA LYS A 102 -20.01 22.29 15.94
C LYS A 102 -19.34 22.94 14.74
N HIS A 103 -18.18 22.43 14.35
CA HIS A 103 -17.40 22.91 13.21
C HIS A 103 -17.30 21.80 12.17
N ARG A 104 -17.51 22.12 10.89
CA ARG A 104 -17.18 21.20 9.78
C ARG A 104 -15.66 21.13 9.65
N ILE A 105 -15.09 19.96 9.42
CA ILE A 105 -13.68 19.79 9.12
C ILE A 105 -13.50 19.28 7.69
N TYR A 106 -12.54 19.87 6.98
CA TYR A 106 -11.94 19.35 5.77
C TYR A 106 -10.53 18.86 6.09
N PHE A 107 -10.15 17.72 5.52
CA PHE A 107 -8.80 17.16 5.57
C PHE A 107 -8.18 17.25 4.16
N GLU A 108 -6.85 17.15 4.07
CA GLU A 108 -6.15 17.09 2.78
C GLU A 108 -6.19 15.66 2.18
N GLU A 109 -6.29 14.64 3.04
CA GLU A 109 -6.43 13.21 2.73
C GLU A 109 -7.55 12.62 3.63
N GLU A 110 -8.32 11.66 3.13
CA GLU A 110 -9.42 10.98 3.84
C GLU A 110 -8.94 10.30 5.16
N PRO A 111 -9.39 10.75 6.35
CA PRO A 111 -8.90 10.25 7.63
C PRO A 111 -9.71 9.07 8.19
N TRP A 112 -10.72 8.56 7.47
CA TRP A 112 -11.48 7.34 7.82
C TRP A 112 -12.07 7.30 9.24
N LEU A 113 -12.42 8.48 9.78
CA LEU A 113 -12.92 8.64 11.14
C LEU A 113 -14.34 8.08 11.29
N VAL A 114 -14.71 7.70 12.51
CA VAL A 114 -16.09 7.35 12.86
C VAL A 114 -16.64 8.28 13.93
N SER A 115 -17.97 8.35 14.03
CA SER A 115 -18.60 9.16 15.06
C SER A 115 -18.25 8.63 16.45
N GLY A 116 -17.92 9.54 17.37
CA GLY A 116 -17.38 9.21 18.69
C GLY A 116 -15.85 9.24 18.79
N ASP A 117 -15.11 9.30 17.67
CA ASP A 117 -13.66 9.50 17.71
C ASP A 117 -13.32 10.87 18.31
N LYS A 118 -12.41 10.92 19.27
CA LYS A 118 -12.02 12.18 19.94
C LYS A 118 -10.72 12.69 19.36
N LEU A 119 -10.75 13.91 18.82
CA LEU A 119 -9.60 14.52 18.16
C LEU A 119 -9.18 15.83 18.81
N ARG A 120 -7.89 16.12 18.67
CA ARG A 120 -7.34 17.48 18.70
C ARG A 120 -6.94 17.84 17.27
N VAL A 121 -7.55 18.87 16.70
CA VAL A 121 -7.27 19.33 15.33
C VAL A 121 -6.59 20.69 15.39
N PHE A 122 -5.51 20.83 14.63
CA PHE A 122 -4.80 22.08 14.37
C PHE A 122 -5.01 22.49 12.92
N GLY A 123 -5.22 23.77 12.67
CA GLY A 123 -5.34 24.28 11.30
C GLY A 123 -6.04 25.63 11.26
N LYS A 124 -6.86 25.89 10.25
CA LYS A 124 -7.46 27.21 10.01
C LYS A 124 -8.98 27.19 10.00
N LYS A 125 -9.60 28.06 10.80
CA LYS A 125 -11.05 28.28 10.87
C LYS A 125 -11.45 29.50 10.03
N LEU A 126 -12.51 29.35 9.23
CA LEU A 126 -13.21 30.47 8.62
C LEU A 126 -14.72 30.35 8.91
N GLN A 127 -15.36 31.48 9.21
CA GLN A 127 -16.79 31.53 9.52
C GLN A 127 -17.62 31.75 8.24
N PHE A 128 -18.64 30.92 8.06
CA PHE A 128 -19.63 30.98 6.99
C PHE A 128 -21.03 31.19 7.58
N ASP A 129 -22.01 31.55 6.74
CA ASP A 129 -23.37 31.86 7.21
C ASP A 129 -24.12 30.62 7.76
N LYS A 130 -23.65 29.39 7.49
CA LYS A 130 -24.17 28.13 8.05
C LYS A 130 -23.36 27.55 9.22
N GLY A 131 -22.25 28.18 9.62
CA GLY A 131 -21.40 27.68 10.71
C GLY A 131 -19.92 27.95 10.48
N ASN A 132 -19.12 27.40 11.38
CA ASN A 132 -17.67 27.41 11.25
C ASN A 132 -17.18 26.23 10.41
N GLU A 133 -16.19 26.48 9.57
CA GLU A 133 -15.53 25.45 8.78
C GLU A 133 -14.01 25.54 9.03
N ILE A 134 -13.38 24.38 9.19
CA ILE A 134 -11.96 24.22 9.52
C ILE A 134 -11.30 23.42 8.40
N VAL A 135 -10.11 23.83 7.95
CA VAL A 135 -9.18 22.94 7.27
C VAL A 135 -8.17 22.45 8.30
N ALA A 136 -8.10 21.13 8.48
CA ALA A 136 -7.11 20.48 9.33
C ALA A 136 -5.75 20.51 8.62
N GLU A 137 -4.75 21.09 9.26
CA GLU A 137 -3.34 21.01 8.85
C GLU A 137 -2.61 19.87 9.60
N ASN A 138 -3.12 19.47 10.77
CA ASN A 138 -2.71 18.28 11.50
C ASN A 138 -3.80 17.87 12.51
N TYR A 139 -3.84 16.60 12.93
CA TYR A 139 -4.70 16.14 14.01
C TYR A 139 -4.04 15.04 14.87
N GLU A 140 -4.48 14.93 16.12
CA GLU A 140 -4.03 13.92 17.09
C GLU A 140 -5.28 13.24 17.69
N PHE A 141 -5.29 11.91 17.77
CA PHE A 141 -6.30 11.19 18.55
C PHE A 141 -6.09 11.47 20.05
N LEU A 142 -7.19 11.80 20.73
CA LEU A 142 -7.21 11.98 22.18
C LEU A 142 -7.51 10.62 22.84
N SER A 143 -6.54 10.09 23.56
CA SER A 143 -6.79 9.02 24.52
C SER A 143 -7.63 9.54 25.69
N ASP A 144 -8.57 8.73 26.18
CA ASP A 144 -9.54 9.15 27.19
C ASP A 144 -8.92 9.50 28.57
N ASP A 145 -7.68 9.07 28.83
CA ASP A 145 -6.84 9.53 29.94
C ASP A 145 -5.36 9.22 29.67
N GLU A 146 -4.43 9.84 30.41
CA GLU A 146 -2.97 9.68 30.24
C GLU A 146 -2.48 8.21 30.38
N GLY A 147 -2.38 7.51 29.25
CA GLY A 147 -1.52 6.33 29.10
C GLY A 147 -2.13 4.98 29.44
N LEU A 148 -2.94 4.44 28.53
CA LEU A 148 -2.99 3.00 28.24
C LEU A 148 -2.92 2.77 26.73
N LEU A 149 -1.98 1.92 26.31
CA LEU A 149 -1.91 1.37 24.95
C LEU A 149 -3.20 0.61 24.65
N PHE A 150 -3.70 0.76 23.41
CA PHE A 150 -4.83 0.07 22.80
C PHE A 150 -5.41 -1.11 23.61
N SER A 151 -6.41 -0.82 24.45
CA SER A 151 -7.54 -1.75 24.59
C SER A 151 -8.43 -1.47 23.37
N PRO A 152 -8.82 -2.47 22.57
CA PRO A 152 -9.39 -2.22 21.26
C PRO A 152 -10.73 -1.49 21.41
N ILE A 153 -10.90 -0.40 20.64
CA ILE A 153 -12.16 0.37 20.62
C ILE A 153 -13.31 -0.50 20.05
N GLU A 154 -12.98 -1.62 19.39
CA GLU A 154 -13.90 -2.71 19.09
C GLU A 154 -14.78 -3.10 20.30
N ALA A 155 -14.22 -3.17 21.51
CA ALA A 155 -14.97 -3.57 22.69
C ALA A 155 -16.09 -2.58 23.08
N TYR A 156 -15.95 -1.29 22.75
CA TYR A 156 -16.99 -0.29 23.02
C TYR A 156 -18.03 -0.23 21.88
N LEU A 157 -17.60 -0.44 20.64
CA LEU A 157 -18.50 -0.46 19.47
C LEU A 157 -19.32 -1.75 19.36
N GLN A 158 -18.81 -2.90 19.81
CA GLN A 158 -19.54 -4.17 19.79
C GLN A 158 -20.79 -4.13 20.69
N ASP A 159 -20.68 -3.60 21.91
CA ASP A 159 -21.83 -3.49 22.83
C ASP A 159 -22.97 -2.60 22.26
N ASP A 160 -22.68 -1.67 21.36
CA ASP A 160 -23.68 -0.79 20.74
C ASP A 160 -24.46 -1.43 19.57
N VAL A 161 -23.88 -2.45 18.92
CA VAL A 161 -24.46 -3.10 17.71
C VAL A 161 -25.22 -4.39 18.06
N LEU A 162 -24.93 -5.00 19.21
CA LEU A 162 -25.53 -6.26 19.65
C LEU A 162 -26.94 -6.09 20.25
N GLY A 163 -27.69 -7.18 20.36
CA GLY A 163 -29.01 -7.21 21.01
C GLY A 163 -30.18 -6.75 20.13
N VAL A 164 -31.23 -6.24 20.77
CA VAL A 164 -32.38 -5.62 20.08
C VAL A 164 -32.12 -4.13 20.00
N GLN A 165 -32.09 -3.61 18.78
CA GLN A 165 -31.74 -2.23 18.46
C GLN A 165 -33.02 -1.40 18.28
N THR A 166 -33.28 -0.48 19.20
CA THR A 166 -34.52 0.31 19.23
C THR A 166 -34.51 1.34 18.11
N THR A 167 -35.30 1.06 17.06
CA THR A 167 -35.25 1.82 15.81
C THR A 167 -36.55 2.59 15.59
N VAL A 168 -36.45 3.91 15.44
CA VAL A 168 -37.59 4.76 15.07
C VAL A 168 -37.51 5.14 13.59
N VAL A 169 -38.60 4.93 12.87
CA VAL A 169 -38.68 5.13 11.42
C VAL A 169 -39.60 6.31 11.10
N LEU A 170 -39.09 7.30 10.38
CA LEU A 170 -39.86 8.44 9.88
C LEU A 170 -40.03 8.32 8.36
N LEU A 171 -41.28 8.25 7.90
CA LEU A 171 -41.63 8.11 6.48
C LEU A 171 -41.98 9.48 5.90
N TYR A 172 -41.31 9.88 4.81
CA TYR A 172 -41.50 11.16 4.13
C TYR A 172 -41.87 10.98 2.66
N GLN A 173 -42.81 11.79 2.17
CA GLN A 173 -43.30 11.74 0.80
C GLN A 173 -43.16 13.10 0.09
N ASN A 174 -42.95 13.07 -1.22
CA ASN A 174 -43.08 14.25 -2.06
C ASN A 174 -44.56 14.58 -2.33
N PRO A 175 -45.14 15.68 -1.79
CA PRO A 175 -46.55 16.01 -1.99
C PRO A 175 -46.91 16.37 -3.44
N ASN A 176 -45.92 16.70 -4.29
CA ASN A 176 -46.12 16.99 -5.71
C ASN A 176 -46.24 15.72 -6.57
N HIS A 177 -45.88 14.54 -6.04
CA HIS A 177 -45.95 13.26 -6.75
C HIS A 177 -47.00 12.34 -6.13
N ALA A 178 -48.08 12.07 -6.88
CA ALA A 178 -49.15 11.17 -6.44
C ALA A 178 -48.77 9.69 -6.64
N PHE A 179 -47.78 9.21 -5.87
CA PHE A 179 -47.41 7.80 -5.81
C PHE A 179 -48.24 7.04 -4.77
N THR A 180 -48.36 5.73 -4.96
CA THR A 180 -48.98 4.80 -4.01
C THR A 180 -47.93 4.12 -3.17
N HIS A 181 -48.07 4.25 -1.86
CA HIS A 181 -47.17 3.70 -0.85
C HIS A 181 -47.96 2.91 0.22
N PRO A 182 -47.32 1.98 0.96
CA PRO A 182 -47.92 1.33 2.12
C PRO A 182 -48.22 2.32 3.26
N SER A 183 -49.13 1.97 4.16
CA SER A 183 -49.31 2.66 5.43
C SER A 183 -48.11 2.49 6.37
N ALA A 184 -47.95 3.36 7.36
CA ALA A 184 -46.92 3.19 8.41
C ALA A 184 -47.02 1.83 9.13
N SER A 185 -48.24 1.32 9.33
CA SER A 185 -48.46 -0.03 9.89
C SER A 185 -48.01 -1.15 8.96
N GLU A 186 -48.11 -1.00 7.64
CA GLU A 186 -47.58 -1.97 6.67
C GLU A 186 -46.05 -1.89 6.60
N MET A 187 -45.48 -0.67 6.64
CA MET A 187 -44.03 -0.48 6.75
C MET A 187 -43.44 -1.07 8.05
N TYR A 188 -44.14 -1.01 9.18
CA TYR A 188 -43.74 -1.70 10.41
C TYR A 188 -43.56 -3.21 10.15
N TYR A 189 -44.50 -3.86 9.46
CA TYR A 189 -44.35 -5.26 9.10
C TYR A 189 -43.20 -5.53 8.12
N TYR A 190 -42.83 -4.58 7.24
CA TYR A 190 -41.70 -4.75 6.31
C TYR A 190 -40.33 -4.59 6.98
N LEU A 191 -40.25 -3.76 8.02
CA LEU A 191 -38.99 -3.43 8.69
C LEU A 191 -38.73 -4.34 9.91
N PHE A 192 -39.73 -4.57 10.77
CA PHE A 192 -39.49 -5.16 12.10
C PHE A 192 -39.90 -6.62 12.26
N ARG A 193 -40.43 -7.25 11.22
CA ARG A 193 -40.79 -8.67 11.27
C ARG A 193 -39.53 -9.55 11.28
N ASP A 194 -39.46 -10.51 12.21
CA ASP A 194 -38.28 -11.36 12.44
C ASP A 194 -38.54 -12.87 12.32
N ASP A 195 -39.80 -13.29 12.17
CA ASP A 195 -40.24 -14.70 12.10
C ASP A 195 -40.13 -15.32 10.69
N GLN A 196 -39.84 -14.49 9.68
CA GLN A 196 -39.72 -14.87 8.27
C GLN A 196 -38.61 -14.07 7.58
N THR A 197 -38.17 -14.57 6.44
CA THR A 197 -37.13 -14.00 5.57
C THR A 197 -37.69 -12.91 4.66
N GLY A 198 -36.86 -11.95 4.23
CA GLY A 198 -37.26 -10.84 3.36
C GLY A 198 -37.71 -9.56 4.10
N PHE A 199 -37.36 -9.42 5.37
CA PHE A 199 -37.65 -8.26 6.23
C PHE A 199 -36.35 -7.71 6.84
N LEU A 200 -36.32 -6.44 7.27
CA LEU A 200 -35.06 -5.78 7.68
C LEU A 200 -34.49 -6.39 8.97
N SER A 201 -35.34 -6.55 10.00
CA SER A 201 -34.94 -7.17 11.27
C SER A 201 -34.42 -8.60 11.10
N SER A 202 -35.08 -9.42 10.27
CA SER A 202 -34.62 -10.80 10.02
C SER A 202 -33.31 -10.89 9.23
N PHE A 203 -32.93 -9.88 8.44
CA PHE A 203 -31.61 -9.84 7.79
C PHE A 203 -30.49 -9.57 8.79
N PHE A 204 -30.63 -8.51 9.60
CA PHE A 204 -29.66 -8.26 10.66
C PHE A 204 -29.57 -9.47 11.60
N ARG A 205 -30.71 -10.13 11.88
CA ARG A 205 -30.75 -11.36 12.69
C ARG A 205 -30.07 -12.56 12.04
N GLU A 206 -30.28 -12.82 10.76
CA GLU A 206 -29.62 -13.95 10.06
C GLU A 206 -28.13 -13.68 9.85
N SER A 207 -27.79 -12.47 9.40
CA SER A 207 -26.41 -12.06 9.11
C SER A 207 -25.56 -12.00 10.38
N SER A 208 -26.15 -11.66 11.54
CA SER A 208 -25.47 -11.61 12.84
C SER A 208 -25.44 -12.93 13.61
N TYR A 209 -25.90 -14.05 13.04
CA TYR A 209 -26.05 -15.32 13.75
C TYR A 209 -26.96 -15.23 14.99
N GLY A 210 -27.99 -14.38 14.91
CA GLY A 210 -28.95 -14.09 15.97
C GLY A 210 -28.46 -13.11 17.05
N LYS A 211 -27.28 -12.50 16.88
CA LYS A 211 -26.68 -11.57 17.85
C LYS A 211 -27.28 -10.14 17.80
N THR A 212 -27.82 -9.70 16.67
CA THR A 212 -28.43 -8.37 16.46
C THR A 212 -29.81 -8.49 15.80
N SER A 213 -30.77 -7.67 16.20
CA SER A 213 -32.11 -7.57 15.58
C SER A 213 -32.68 -6.16 15.76
N LEU A 214 -33.70 -5.80 14.97
CA LEU A 214 -34.35 -4.49 15.05
C LEU A 214 -35.80 -4.63 15.54
N ASP A 215 -36.26 -3.72 16.39
CA ASP A 215 -37.68 -3.49 16.70
C ASP A 215 -37.89 -2.00 17.00
N GLY A 216 -39.14 -1.54 16.97
CA GLY A 216 -39.46 -0.15 17.33
C GLY A 216 -40.73 0.38 16.69
N PHE A 217 -40.66 1.55 16.05
CA PHE A 217 -41.83 2.36 15.71
C PHE A 217 -41.72 2.96 14.31
N VAL A 218 -42.87 3.14 13.65
CA VAL A 218 -42.95 3.74 12.31
C VAL A 218 -44.01 4.84 12.28
N TYR A 219 -43.62 6.03 11.84
CA TYR A 219 -44.46 7.22 11.77
C TYR A 219 -44.48 7.84 10.37
N GLY A 220 -45.54 8.59 10.06
CA GLY A 220 -45.76 9.22 8.75
C GLY A 220 -46.91 8.57 7.96
N TRP A 221 -47.04 8.87 6.67
CA TRP A 221 -46.15 9.66 5.82
C TRP A 221 -46.29 11.17 6.07
N PHE A 222 -45.16 11.86 6.20
CA PHE A 222 -45.07 13.32 6.33
C PHE A 222 -44.77 13.96 4.96
N ASP A 223 -45.37 15.11 4.66
CA ASP A 223 -45.09 15.85 3.43
C ASP A 223 -43.73 16.55 3.55
N GLU A 224 -42.79 16.26 2.63
CA GLU A 224 -41.49 16.93 2.58
C GLU A 224 -41.49 18.15 1.64
N ASP A 225 -40.72 19.18 1.98
CA ASP A 225 -40.50 20.33 1.10
C ASP A 225 -39.70 19.93 -0.15
N GLU A 226 -40.08 20.45 -1.32
CA GLU A 226 -39.50 20.12 -2.62
C GLU A 226 -37.97 20.36 -2.68
N SER A 227 -37.45 21.34 -1.94
CA SER A 227 -36.00 21.60 -1.88
C SER A 227 -35.23 20.59 -1.01
N SER A 228 -35.82 20.14 0.09
CA SER A 228 -35.26 19.10 0.97
C SER A 228 -35.34 17.72 0.29
N CYS A 229 -36.48 17.45 -0.35
CA CYS A 229 -36.77 16.28 -1.15
C CYS A 229 -35.90 16.14 -2.42
N ALA A 230 -35.24 17.21 -2.87
CA ALA A 230 -34.23 17.17 -3.94
C ALA A 230 -32.82 16.77 -3.45
N SER A 231 -32.64 16.51 -2.16
CA SER A 231 -31.34 16.21 -1.55
C SER A 231 -31.37 14.95 -0.68
N ASN A 232 -30.28 14.16 -0.73
CA ASN A 232 -30.04 13.02 0.15
C ASN A 232 -29.59 13.53 1.55
N SER A 233 -30.47 14.25 2.24
CA SER A 233 -30.20 14.91 3.53
C SER A 233 -31.27 14.61 4.58
N VAL A 234 -30.99 14.88 5.85
CA VAL A 234 -31.98 14.75 6.93
C VAL A 234 -33.05 15.86 6.80
N PRO A 235 -34.36 15.53 6.77
CA PRO A 235 -35.44 16.52 6.73
C PRO A 235 -35.36 17.52 7.89
N PRO A 236 -35.48 18.84 7.67
CA PRO A 236 -35.32 19.85 8.71
C PRO A 236 -36.31 19.77 9.90
N ASP A 237 -37.45 19.07 9.75
CA ASP A 237 -38.42 18.86 10.83
C ASP A 237 -38.31 17.49 11.52
N ALA A 238 -37.39 16.61 11.10
CA ALA A 238 -37.29 15.23 11.58
C ALA A 238 -37.12 15.11 13.10
N THR A 239 -36.29 15.94 13.72
CA THR A 239 -36.10 15.94 15.19
C THR A 239 -37.33 16.45 15.94
N ALA A 240 -38.13 17.34 15.32
CA ALA A 240 -39.41 17.79 15.88
C ALA A 240 -40.49 16.71 15.73
N ARG A 241 -40.54 15.98 14.61
CA ARG A 241 -41.41 14.80 14.44
C ARG A 241 -41.10 13.72 15.46
N LEU A 242 -39.82 13.44 15.67
CA LEU A 242 -39.38 12.44 16.63
C LEU A 242 -39.88 12.77 18.05
N ALA A 243 -39.70 14.01 18.50
CA ALA A 243 -40.15 14.48 19.80
C ALA A 243 -41.69 14.63 19.93
N GLU A 244 -42.42 14.76 18.82
CA GLU A 244 -43.90 14.83 18.82
C GLU A 244 -44.55 13.43 18.85
N GLU A 245 -43.99 12.48 18.12
CA GLU A 245 -44.63 11.18 17.82
C GLU A 245 -44.12 10.01 18.70
N TYR A 246 -42.86 10.06 19.16
CA TYR A 246 -42.27 8.97 19.95
C TYR A 246 -42.79 9.00 21.41
N PRO A 247 -43.39 7.91 21.93
CA PRO A 247 -44.02 7.90 23.25
C PRO A 247 -43.09 7.56 24.42
N GLY A 248 -41.83 7.18 24.14
CA GLY A 248 -40.82 6.82 25.15
C GLY A 248 -39.85 7.96 25.46
N GLU A 249 -38.81 7.68 26.22
CA GLU A 249 -37.72 8.63 26.46
C GLU A 249 -36.78 8.61 25.23
N LEU A 250 -36.46 9.77 24.65
CA LEU A 250 -35.68 9.81 23.41
C LEU A 250 -34.33 9.06 23.52
N SER A 251 -33.69 9.09 24.69
CA SER A 251 -32.44 8.37 24.97
C SER A 251 -32.54 6.83 24.92
N GLU A 252 -33.73 6.25 24.78
CA GLU A 252 -33.95 4.82 24.54
C GLU A 252 -33.86 4.47 23.03
N ILE A 253 -33.72 5.45 22.14
CA ILE A 253 -33.61 5.25 20.70
C ILE A 253 -32.15 5.02 20.32
N ASP A 254 -31.85 3.82 19.81
CA ASP A 254 -30.53 3.50 19.26
C ASP A 254 -30.34 4.08 17.87
N ARG A 255 -31.41 4.06 17.05
CA ARG A 255 -31.35 4.32 15.60
C ARG A 255 -32.56 5.08 15.10
N ILE A 256 -32.32 6.10 14.28
CA ILE A 256 -33.33 6.80 13.50
C ILE A 256 -33.15 6.41 12.03
N LEU A 257 -34.18 5.84 11.42
CA LEU A 257 -34.24 5.57 9.98
C LEU A 257 -35.23 6.55 9.34
N ILE A 258 -34.82 7.22 8.26
CA ILE A 258 -35.69 8.09 7.48
C ILE A 258 -35.83 7.49 6.09
N VAL A 259 -37.07 7.24 5.66
CA VAL A 259 -37.35 6.70 4.32
C VAL A 259 -38.10 7.76 3.51
N LYS A 260 -37.44 8.29 2.47
CA LYS A 260 -38.03 9.29 1.57
C LYS A 260 -38.52 8.64 0.29
N HIS A 261 -39.81 8.82 -0.02
CA HIS A 261 -40.47 8.28 -1.19
C HIS A 261 -40.90 9.38 -2.17
N GLY A 262 -40.62 9.18 -3.46
CA GLY A 262 -40.93 10.17 -4.50
C GLY A 262 -39.99 11.37 -4.52
N CYS A 263 -38.87 11.26 -3.78
CA CYS A 263 -37.82 12.26 -3.62
C CYS A 263 -36.52 11.83 -4.30
N GLY A 264 -35.71 12.82 -4.67
CA GLY A 264 -34.41 12.66 -5.30
C GLY A 264 -34.43 11.85 -6.59
N THR A 265 -33.26 11.35 -6.96
CA THR A 265 -33.07 10.42 -8.07
C THR A 265 -32.54 9.06 -7.58
N GLY A 266 -31.81 9.03 -6.46
CA GLY A 266 -31.55 7.83 -5.65
C GLY A 266 -30.32 8.00 -4.78
N GLY A 267 -30.36 7.49 -3.54
CA GLY A 267 -29.20 7.47 -2.65
C GLY A 267 -29.55 7.66 -1.19
N GLY A 268 -28.55 8.00 -0.39
CA GLY A 268 -28.73 8.12 1.04
C GLY A 268 -27.63 8.89 1.75
N VAL A 269 -27.78 8.90 3.07
CA VAL A 269 -26.80 9.47 4.00
C VAL A 269 -26.96 8.74 5.32
N SER A 270 -25.85 8.40 5.95
CA SER A 270 -25.84 7.76 7.26
C SER A 270 -24.73 8.32 8.13
N ALA A 271 -25.03 8.55 9.41
CA ALA A 271 -23.98 8.70 10.41
C ALA A 271 -23.15 7.41 10.45
N ILE A 272 -21.82 7.55 10.52
CA ILE A 272 -20.91 6.42 10.70
C ILE A 272 -20.87 6.13 12.21
N GLY A 273 -21.81 5.32 12.69
CA GLY A 273 -22.03 5.07 14.13
C GLY A 273 -23.07 6.00 14.76
N LYS A 274 -23.03 6.14 16.10
CA LYS A 274 -23.92 7.06 16.84
C LYS A 274 -23.33 8.47 16.90
N ILE A 275 -24.21 9.47 16.79
CA ILE A 275 -23.91 10.90 16.89
C ILE A 275 -24.70 11.54 18.03
N HIS A 276 -24.26 12.73 18.46
CA HIS A 276 -25.03 13.56 19.40
C HIS A 276 -26.04 14.43 18.64
N LEU A 277 -27.29 14.41 19.08
CA LEU A 277 -28.38 15.25 18.59
C LEU A 277 -29.07 15.92 19.78
N THR A 278 -29.36 17.22 19.68
CA THR A 278 -30.21 17.90 20.67
C THR A 278 -31.62 18.08 20.09
N ALA A 279 -32.62 17.52 20.78
CA ALA A 279 -34.03 17.66 20.43
C ALA A 279 -34.54 19.10 20.66
N PRO A 280 -35.66 19.53 20.03
CA PRO A 280 -36.14 20.91 20.13
C PRO A 280 -36.55 21.38 21.53
N ASP A 281 -36.72 20.47 22.49
CA ASP A 281 -36.99 20.76 23.90
C ASP A 281 -35.72 20.89 24.76
N GLY A 282 -34.54 20.62 24.17
CA GLY A 282 -33.24 20.63 24.84
C GLY A 282 -32.78 19.27 25.37
N THR A 283 -33.46 18.17 25.03
CA THR A 283 -33.04 16.81 25.39
C THR A 283 -31.89 16.35 24.49
N ASP A 284 -30.79 15.88 25.09
CA ASP A 284 -29.69 15.27 24.36
C ASP A 284 -29.98 13.79 24.04
N LEU A 285 -29.62 13.39 22.82
CA LEU A 285 -29.87 12.08 22.23
C LEU A 285 -28.57 11.57 21.60
N TYR A 286 -28.17 10.34 21.92
CA TYR A 286 -27.03 9.66 21.32
C TYR A 286 -27.52 8.47 20.49
N THR A 287 -27.59 8.66 19.17
CA THR A 287 -28.28 7.75 18.23
C THR A 287 -27.56 7.73 16.90
N SER A 288 -27.69 6.64 16.14
CA SER A 288 -27.38 6.67 14.71
C SER A 288 -28.53 7.33 13.95
N ILE A 289 -28.26 7.98 12.83
CA ILE A 289 -29.27 8.44 11.87
C ILE A 289 -28.91 8.00 10.46
N SER A 290 -29.86 7.40 9.75
CA SER A 290 -29.69 6.89 8.39
C SER A 290 -30.88 7.31 7.53
N VAL A 291 -30.65 7.69 6.28
CA VAL A 291 -31.66 8.22 5.35
C VAL A 291 -31.59 7.45 4.04
N ALA A 292 -32.64 6.72 3.69
CA ALA A 292 -32.78 6.07 2.39
C ALA A 292 -33.73 6.89 1.51
N THR A 293 -33.23 7.43 0.40
CA THR A 293 -33.99 8.27 -0.54
C THR A 293 -34.20 7.54 -1.86
N LYS A 294 -35.47 7.36 -2.26
CA LYS A 294 -35.76 6.69 -3.53
C LYS A 294 -37.02 7.17 -4.25
N LEU A 295 -36.84 7.48 -5.54
CA LEU A 295 -37.91 7.70 -6.48
C LEU A 295 -38.42 6.34 -7.00
N MET A 296 -39.65 5.96 -6.65
CA MET A 296 -40.29 4.73 -7.14
C MET A 296 -41.73 5.02 -7.60
N PRO A 297 -42.20 4.50 -8.75
CA PRO A 297 -43.56 4.75 -9.25
C PRO A 297 -44.68 4.23 -8.33
N SER A 298 -44.37 3.22 -7.52
CA SER A 298 -45.25 2.59 -6.54
C SER A 298 -44.41 1.74 -5.58
N MET A 299 -44.71 1.75 -4.28
CA MET A 299 -44.27 0.72 -3.35
C MET A 299 -45.42 -0.25 -3.15
N TYR A 300 -45.26 -1.52 -3.54
CA TYR A 300 -46.27 -2.55 -3.34
C TYR A 300 -45.96 -3.44 -2.12
N PRO A 301 -46.97 -4.09 -1.53
CA PRO A 301 -46.74 -5.19 -0.60
C PRO A 301 -45.96 -6.34 -1.28
N PRO A 302 -45.01 -6.98 -0.58
CA PRO A 302 -44.46 -8.26 -0.99
C PRO A 302 -45.62 -9.27 -1.20
N THR A 303 -45.82 -9.74 -2.43
CA THR A 303 -46.86 -10.76 -2.71
C THR A 303 -46.25 -12.16 -2.60
N PRO A 304 -46.90 -13.19 -2.04
CA PRO A 304 -46.24 -14.48 -1.81
C PRO A 304 -45.75 -15.15 -3.11
N GLY A 305 -44.48 -15.55 -3.13
CA GLY A 305 -43.85 -16.25 -4.24
C GLY A 305 -44.21 -17.75 -4.30
N PRO A 306 -43.72 -18.48 -5.33
CA PRO A 306 -44.04 -19.90 -5.52
C PRO A 306 -43.39 -20.85 -4.49
N TYR A 307 -42.40 -20.38 -3.72
CA TYR A 307 -41.67 -21.17 -2.73
C TYR A 307 -41.93 -20.68 -1.29
N PRO A 308 -41.86 -21.55 -0.27
CA PRO A 308 -42.01 -21.12 1.13
C PRO A 308 -40.89 -20.15 1.53
N GLY A 309 -41.25 -18.99 2.09
CA GLY A 309 -40.30 -17.93 2.43
C GLY A 309 -40.02 -16.94 1.30
N TRP A 310 -40.51 -17.18 0.08
CA TRP A 310 -40.44 -16.21 -1.01
C TRP A 310 -41.60 -15.22 -0.96
N TYR A 311 -41.27 -13.97 -1.26
CA TYR A 311 -42.21 -12.96 -1.70
C TYR A 311 -41.73 -12.39 -3.04
N TYR A 312 -42.63 -12.32 -4.02
CA TYR A 312 -42.57 -11.34 -5.10
C TYR A 312 -42.65 -9.94 -4.50
N LEU A 313 -41.48 -9.45 -4.10
CA LEU A 313 -41.10 -8.06 -4.26
C LEU A 313 -40.89 -7.90 -5.77
N ASP A 314 -41.61 -6.99 -6.43
CA ASP A 314 -41.28 -6.65 -7.82
C ASP A 314 -39.85 -6.09 -7.86
N GLU A 315 -39.17 -6.08 -9.02
CA GLU A 315 -37.74 -5.70 -9.14
C GLU A 315 -37.41 -4.32 -8.49
N VAL A 316 -38.41 -3.46 -8.39
CA VAL A 316 -38.39 -2.11 -7.80
C VAL A 316 -38.31 -2.13 -6.26
N ASP A 317 -38.97 -3.08 -5.59
CA ASP A 317 -39.13 -3.10 -4.13
C ASP A 317 -37.88 -3.67 -3.42
N ASN A 318 -37.26 -4.72 -3.97
CA ASN A 318 -36.02 -5.34 -3.43
C ASN A 318 -34.88 -4.30 -3.26
N SER A 319 -34.80 -3.34 -4.18
CA SER A 319 -33.74 -2.32 -4.17
C SER A 319 -34.01 -1.14 -3.23
N LEU A 320 -35.21 -0.96 -2.67
CA LEU A 320 -35.36 -0.08 -1.49
C LEU A 320 -34.89 -0.81 -0.23
N TYR A 321 -35.26 -2.08 -0.12
CA TYR A 321 -34.88 -2.94 0.99
C TYR A 321 -33.35 -3.08 1.13
N LYS A 322 -32.64 -3.32 0.00
CA LYS A 322 -31.18 -3.33 -0.03
C LYS A 322 -30.59 -1.99 0.41
N LEU A 323 -31.13 -0.88 -0.11
CA LEU A 323 -30.67 0.47 0.24
C LEU A 323 -30.81 0.73 1.74
N ILE A 324 -31.97 0.49 2.34
CA ILE A 324 -32.16 0.65 3.79
C ILE A 324 -31.17 -0.22 4.59
N SER A 325 -30.89 -1.44 4.13
CA SER A 325 -29.91 -2.32 4.77
C SER A 325 -28.48 -1.77 4.67
N HIS A 326 -28.12 -1.20 3.52
CA HIS A 326 -26.83 -0.56 3.24
C HIS A 326 -26.60 0.69 4.10
N GLU A 327 -27.51 1.67 4.04
CA GLU A 327 -27.45 2.91 4.84
C GLU A 327 -27.35 2.61 6.35
N LEU A 328 -28.15 1.65 6.85
CA LEU A 328 -28.15 1.30 8.27
C LEU A 328 -26.85 0.59 8.69
N SER A 329 -26.13 -0.04 7.76
CA SER A 329 -24.83 -0.68 8.01
C SER A 329 -23.72 0.35 8.27
N HIS A 330 -23.74 1.50 7.59
CA HIS A 330 -22.90 2.65 7.96
C HIS A 330 -23.23 3.15 9.37
N GLY A 331 -24.53 3.14 9.72
CA GLY A 331 -25.02 3.44 11.07
C GLY A 331 -24.47 2.52 12.17
N PHE A 332 -23.96 1.33 11.80
CA PHE A 332 -23.31 0.40 12.74
C PHE A 332 -21.78 0.68 12.85
N GLY A 333 -21.30 1.75 12.22
CA GLY A 333 -19.93 2.26 12.32
C GLY A 333 -19.04 2.05 11.09
N ILE A 334 -19.55 1.52 9.98
CA ILE A 334 -18.72 1.28 8.78
C ILE A 334 -18.56 2.56 7.95
N GLY A 335 -17.31 2.92 7.65
CA GLY A 335 -16.96 4.17 6.95
C GLY A 335 -16.69 4.05 5.45
N GLY A 336 -16.82 2.85 4.88
CA GLY A 336 -16.61 2.60 3.45
C GLY A 336 -17.39 1.39 2.93
N HIS A 337 -17.12 1.02 1.69
CA HIS A 337 -17.92 0.09 0.90
C HIS A 337 -17.33 -1.31 0.69
N GLY A 338 -18.12 -2.18 0.08
CA GLY A 338 -17.63 -3.37 -0.61
C GLY A 338 -17.19 -3.02 -2.03
N ASN A 339 -15.89 -2.84 -2.24
CA ASN A 339 -15.28 -2.53 -3.52
C ASN A 339 -14.84 -3.81 -4.26
N ILE A 340 -14.50 -3.67 -5.53
CA ILE A 340 -13.83 -4.72 -6.32
C ILE A 340 -12.49 -4.22 -6.86
N TYR A 341 -11.52 -5.13 -6.98
CA TYR A 341 -10.18 -4.91 -7.49
C TYR A 341 -9.86 -5.99 -8.53
N ASP A 342 -9.59 -5.56 -9.76
CA ASP A 342 -9.41 -6.38 -10.96
C ASP A 342 -8.13 -5.91 -11.65
N CYS A 343 -7.15 -6.80 -11.83
CA CYS A 343 -5.86 -6.48 -12.45
C CYS A 343 -5.66 -7.19 -13.81
N GLY A 344 -6.73 -7.65 -14.45
CA GLY A 344 -6.69 -8.28 -15.77
C GLY A 344 -5.78 -9.52 -15.84
N GLU A 345 -4.50 -9.35 -16.20
CA GLU A 345 -3.55 -10.47 -16.32
C GLU A 345 -3.05 -11.02 -14.97
N PHE A 346 -3.35 -10.35 -13.85
CA PHE A 346 -2.90 -10.75 -12.50
C PHE A 346 -4.07 -10.80 -11.51
N THR A 347 -3.98 -11.66 -10.49
CA THR A 347 -4.90 -11.67 -9.34
C THR A 347 -4.69 -10.46 -8.44
N ILE A 348 -3.43 -10.00 -8.33
CA ILE A 348 -3.00 -8.76 -7.69
C ILE A 348 -1.77 -8.26 -8.48
N SER A 349 -1.68 -6.97 -8.81
CA SER A 349 -0.54 -6.38 -9.54
C SER A 349 0.40 -5.57 -8.65
N GLY A 350 1.69 -5.61 -8.98
CA GLY A 350 2.74 -4.72 -8.48
C GLY A 350 2.57 -3.27 -8.95
N ASP A 351 2.05 -3.08 -10.16
CA ASP A 351 1.78 -1.75 -10.73
C ASP A 351 0.29 -1.44 -10.58
N VAL A 352 0.02 -0.51 -9.66
CA VAL A 352 -1.28 0.08 -9.38
C VAL A 352 -2.00 0.60 -10.64
N VAL A 353 -1.26 1.04 -11.66
CA VAL A 353 -1.83 1.64 -12.89
C VAL A 353 -2.50 0.61 -13.80
N ASP A 354 -2.16 -0.67 -13.67
CA ASP A 354 -2.70 -1.75 -14.50
C ASP A 354 -4.02 -2.35 -13.97
N CYS A 355 -4.51 -1.90 -12.81
CA CYS A 355 -5.72 -2.45 -12.17
C CYS A 355 -6.92 -1.51 -12.25
N ALA A 356 -8.08 -2.07 -12.59
CA ALA A 356 -9.37 -1.41 -12.49
C ALA A 356 -9.97 -1.57 -11.09
N GLN A 357 -10.65 -0.53 -10.63
CA GLN A 357 -11.41 -0.55 -9.38
C GLN A 357 -12.78 0.07 -9.56
N TYR A 358 -13.74 -0.40 -8.76
CA TYR A 358 -15.08 0.15 -8.74
C TYR A 358 -15.55 0.31 -7.29
N ALA A 359 -15.81 1.56 -6.90
CA ALA A 359 -16.47 1.91 -5.65
C ALA A 359 -17.82 1.19 -5.57
N SER A 360 -18.12 0.58 -4.42
CA SER A 360 -19.31 -0.25 -4.24
C SER A 360 -19.44 -1.38 -5.28
N GLY A 361 -18.32 -1.88 -5.82
CA GLY A 361 -18.29 -2.92 -6.87
C GLY A 361 -18.61 -4.35 -6.43
N ASP A 362 -18.55 -4.66 -5.13
CA ASP A 362 -18.74 -6.02 -4.60
C ASP A 362 -20.22 -6.45 -4.62
N ARG A 363 -20.57 -7.31 -5.58
CA ARG A 363 -21.96 -7.76 -5.75
C ARG A 363 -22.39 -8.81 -4.73
N PHE A 364 -21.49 -9.32 -3.89
CA PHE A 364 -21.75 -10.44 -2.97
C PHE A 364 -21.81 -10.02 -1.49
N GLN A 365 -22.04 -8.73 -1.22
CA GLN A 365 -22.40 -8.23 0.12
C GLN A 365 -23.36 -7.03 0.03
N VAL A 366 -24.00 -6.69 1.16
CA VAL A 366 -24.92 -5.53 1.26
C VAL A 366 -24.25 -4.18 0.99
N LEU A 367 -22.97 -4.02 1.38
CA LEU A 367 -22.21 -2.76 1.26
C LEU A 367 -21.54 -2.53 -0.10
N GLY A 368 -21.72 -3.42 -1.08
CA GLY A 368 -21.39 -3.12 -2.48
C GLY A 368 -22.63 -2.75 -3.29
N THR A 369 -22.73 -3.20 -4.53
CA THR A 369 -23.49 -2.48 -5.57
C THR A 369 -24.98 -2.27 -5.26
N THR A 370 -25.34 -1.01 -5.04
CA THR A 370 -26.70 -0.52 -4.70
C THR A 370 -27.35 0.32 -5.82
N GLY A 371 -26.78 0.32 -7.04
CA GLY A 371 -27.21 1.18 -8.16
C GLY A 371 -28.07 0.53 -9.26
N PHE A 372 -28.67 1.39 -10.09
CA PHE A 372 -29.48 1.05 -11.27
C PHE A 372 -28.62 0.48 -12.42
N THR A 373 -28.17 -0.77 -12.31
CA THR A 373 -27.68 -1.50 -13.48
C THR A 373 -28.84 -1.90 -14.39
N TYR A 374 -28.56 -2.11 -15.69
CA TYR A 374 -29.51 -2.68 -16.67
C TYR A 374 -29.77 -4.20 -16.43
N GLN A 375 -29.44 -4.68 -15.23
CA GLN A 375 -29.51 -6.04 -14.72
C GLN A 375 -29.97 -6.01 -13.24
N PRO A 376 -31.16 -5.43 -12.91
CA PRO A 376 -31.68 -5.39 -11.55
C PRO A 376 -31.78 -6.78 -10.90
N GLU A 377 -31.88 -7.83 -11.71
CA GLU A 377 -31.89 -9.24 -11.31
C GLU A 377 -30.55 -9.73 -10.71
N LEU A 378 -29.47 -8.95 -10.83
CA LEU A 378 -28.13 -9.24 -10.31
C LEU A 378 -27.72 -8.37 -9.10
N THR A 379 -28.26 -7.17 -8.96
CA THR A 379 -27.76 -6.15 -7.99
C THR A 379 -28.72 -5.87 -6.83
N ASN A 380 -30.01 -6.20 -6.95
CA ASN A 380 -31.02 -5.76 -5.98
C ASN A 380 -31.13 -6.62 -4.70
N TYR A 381 -30.29 -7.64 -4.51
CA TYR A 381 -30.28 -8.46 -3.29
C TYR A 381 -29.32 -7.91 -2.23
N ALA A 382 -29.76 -7.91 -0.96
CA ALA A 382 -28.89 -7.66 0.19
C ALA A 382 -28.29 -8.99 0.67
N PHE A 383 -27.09 -9.30 0.17
CA PHE A 383 -26.32 -10.44 0.66
C PHE A 383 -25.68 -10.14 2.01
N HIS A 384 -25.26 -11.18 2.74
CA HIS A 384 -24.57 -11.02 4.02
C HIS A 384 -23.34 -10.11 3.93
N HIS A 385 -23.08 -9.36 5.00
CA HIS A 385 -21.90 -8.50 5.15
C HIS A 385 -20.59 -9.31 5.02
N ALA A 386 -19.53 -8.70 4.48
CA ALA A 386 -18.18 -9.29 4.46
C ALA A 386 -17.69 -9.66 5.88
N ALA A 387 -16.73 -10.58 5.95
CA ALA A 387 -16.29 -11.17 7.22
C ALA A 387 -15.68 -10.14 8.19
N CYS A 388 -14.84 -9.22 7.72
CA CYS A 388 -14.26 -8.19 8.58
C CYS A 388 -15.33 -7.26 9.18
N HIS A 389 -16.40 -6.96 8.44
CA HIS A 389 -17.52 -6.14 8.89
C HIS A 389 -18.29 -6.85 10.01
N LYS A 390 -18.53 -8.16 9.84
CA LYS A 390 -19.15 -8.99 10.89
C LYS A 390 -18.27 -9.15 12.13
N GLU A 391 -16.96 -9.25 11.98
CA GLU A 391 -16.00 -9.32 13.10
C GLU A 391 -15.98 -7.99 13.87
N ARG A 392 -15.92 -6.87 13.15
CA ARG A 392 -16.05 -5.52 13.73
C ARG A 392 -17.35 -5.34 14.53
N PHE A 393 -18.47 -5.89 14.04
CA PHE A 393 -19.76 -5.88 14.75
C PHE A 393 -19.86 -6.89 15.91
N GLY A 394 -18.85 -7.74 16.14
CA GLY A 394 -18.88 -8.83 17.13
C GLY A 394 -19.82 -9.98 16.73
N TRP A 395 -20.31 -9.99 15.49
CA TRP A 395 -21.17 -11.05 14.96
C TRP A 395 -20.37 -12.32 14.67
N LEU A 396 -19.19 -12.15 14.09
CA LEU A 396 -18.13 -13.15 14.13
C LEU A 396 -17.17 -12.80 15.27
N ASP A 397 -16.53 -13.82 15.81
CA ASP A 397 -15.51 -13.73 16.85
C ASP A 397 -14.40 -14.75 16.55
N GLY A 398 -13.29 -14.74 17.30
CA GLY A 398 -12.13 -15.61 17.07
C GLY A 398 -12.38 -17.13 17.21
N SER A 399 -13.60 -17.59 17.49
CA SER A 399 -13.98 -19.00 17.33
C SER A 399 -14.53 -19.30 15.92
N SER A 400 -15.05 -18.29 15.23
CA SER A 400 -15.68 -18.36 13.90
C SER A 400 -14.84 -17.70 12.79
N VAL A 401 -13.91 -16.80 13.13
CA VAL A 401 -12.83 -16.33 12.26
C VAL A 401 -11.56 -17.08 12.65
N LEU A 402 -11.02 -17.88 11.73
CA LEU A 402 -9.75 -18.57 11.95
C LEU A 402 -8.61 -17.72 11.39
N GLU A 403 -7.79 -17.15 12.27
CA GLU A 403 -6.54 -16.51 11.85
C GLU A 403 -5.50 -17.59 11.45
N VAL A 404 -4.93 -17.45 10.26
CA VAL A 404 -3.98 -18.40 9.66
C VAL A 404 -2.71 -17.67 9.27
N THR A 405 -1.61 -18.04 9.92
CA THR A 405 -0.25 -17.60 9.55
C THR A 405 0.57 -18.70 8.88
N ASP A 406 0.18 -19.97 9.05
CA ASP A 406 1.00 -21.12 8.71
C ASP A 406 0.48 -21.84 7.47
N SER A 407 1.38 -22.50 6.75
CA SER A 407 1.01 -23.38 5.63
C SER A 407 0.22 -24.60 6.14
N GLY A 408 -0.93 -24.89 5.54
CA GLY A 408 -1.80 -25.98 5.97
C GLY A 408 -3.05 -26.18 5.12
N THR A 409 -3.88 -27.14 5.53
CA THR A 409 -5.24 -27.33 4.98
C THR A 409 -6.25 -27.05 6.08
N TYR A 410 -7.15 -26.12 5.80
CA TYR A 410 -8.14 -25.60 6.73
C TYR A 410 -9.55 -25.86 6.18
N THR A 411 -10.54 -25.95 7.05
CA THR A 411 -11.94 -26.17 6.63
C THR A 411 -12.80 -24.99 7.07
N ILE A 412 -13.49 -24.37 6.12
CA ILE A 412 -14.49 -23.33 6.37
C ILE A 412 -15.88 -23.82 5.95
N TYR A 413 -16.89 -23.35 6.65
CA TYR A 413 -18.27 -23.80 6.53
C TYR A 413 -19.16 -22.73 5.89
N PRO A 414 -20.29 -23.11 5.26
CA PRO A 414 -21.14 -22.17 4.54
C PRO A 414 -21.54 -20.97 5.42
N TYR A 415 -21.29 -19.77 4.90
CA TYR A 415 -21.27 -18.53 5.66
C TYR A 415 -22.61 -18.17 6.33
N GLU A 416 -23.71 -18.70 5.79
CA GLU A 416 -25.11 -18.45 6.18
C GLU A 416 -25.55 -19.38 7.33
N THR A 417 -24.83 -20.48 7.54
CA THR A 417 -25.20 -21.51 8.52
C THR A 417 -25.05 -21.00 9.94
N GLN A 418 -26.12 -21.16 10.74
CA GLN A 418 -26.25 -20.65 12.11
C GLN A 418 -25.49 -21.48 13.16
N SER A 419 -24.39 -22.12 12.77
CA SER A 419 -23.48 -22.86 13.66
C SER A 419 -22.29 -21.98 14.06
N GLN A 420 -21.51 -22.45 15.04
CA GLN A 420 -20.27 -21.80 15.51
C GLN A 420 -19.02 -22.38 14.82
N ASP A 421 -19.19 -23.09 13.69
CA ASP A 421 -18.08 -23.59 12.90
C ASP A 421 -17.42 -22.42 12.13
N VAL A 422 -16.12 -22.56 11.79
CA VAL A 422 -15.35 -21.51 11.12
C VAL A 422 -16.06 -20.99 9.86
N LYS A 423 -16.38 -19.70 9.83
CA LYS A 423 -17.10 -18.99 8.75
C LYS A 423 -16.17 -18.24 7.80
N ALA A 424 -15.02 -17.82 8.31
CA ALA A 424 -13.99 -17.16 7.52
C ALA A 424 -12.59 -17.59 7.98
N ILE A 425 -11.64 -17.59 7.06
CA ILE A 425 -10.22 -17.53 7.39
C ILE A 425 -9.76 -16.08 7.22
N LYS A 426 -8.94 -15.61 8.14
CA LYS A 426 -8.20 -14.35 8.09
C LYS A 426 -6.72 -14.67 7.93
N ILE A 427 -6.06 -14.10 6.93
CA ILE A 427 -4.61 -14.19 6.73
C ILE A 427 -4.06 -12.78 6.90
N PRO A 428 -3.41 -12.46 8.04
CA PRO A 428 -2.67 -11.22 8.20
C PRO A 428 -1.51 -11.18 7.19
N LEU A 429 -1.31 -10.06 6.51
CA LEU A 429 -0.22 -9.86 5.57
C LEU A 429 0.99 -9.25 6.28
N THR A 430 2.19 -9.59 5.82
CA THR A 430 3.44 -8.98 6.31
C THR A 430 3.78 -7.76 5.45
N ASN A 431 3.56 -7.88 4.14
CA ASN A 431 3.63 -6.80 3.17
C ASN A 431 2.18 -6.45 2.76
N PRO A 432 1.63 -5.29 3.13
CA PRO A 432 0.28 -4.90 2.72
C PRO A 432 0.13 -4.84 1.20
N ILE A 433 -1.03 -5.24 0.67
CA ILE A 433 -1.32 -5.11 -0.76
C ILE A 433 -1.74 -3.66 -1.02
N LEU A 434 -0.97 -2.95 -1.85
CA LEU A 434 -1.23 -1.56 -2.20
C LEU A 434 -2.30 -1.46 -3.28
N VAL A 435 -3.39 -0.74 -3.00
CA VAL A 435 -4.47 -0.48 -3.97
C VAL A 435 -4.78 1.03 -4.01
N PRO A 436 -5.13 1.63 -5.16
CA PRO A 436 -5.72 2.96 -5.18
C PRO A 436 -6.87 3.12 -4.18
N SER A 437 -7.00 4.30 -3.61
CA SER A 437 -8.27 4.75 -3.04
C SER A 437 -9.29 4.93 -4.18
N VAL A 438 -10.51 4.42 -4.00
CA VAL A 438 -11.65 4.76 -4.88
C VAL A 438 -12.31 6.09 -4.50
N TYR A 439 -11.79 6.77 -3.48
CA TYR A 439 -12.35 8.00 -2.90
C TYR A 439 -11.43 9.21 -3.12
N ASP A 440 -10.10 9.00 -3.20
CA ASP A 440 -9.09 10.05 -3.35
C ASP A 440 -8.13 9.76 -4.53
N ASP A 441 -8.16 10.62 -5.54
CA ASP A 441 -7.27 10.59 -6.70
C ASP A 441 -5.78 10.62 -6.29
N GLY A 442 -5.06 9.52 -6.55
CA GLY A 442 -3.61 9.42 -6.31
C GLY A 442 -3.19 9.02 -4.91
N VAL A 443 -4.15 8.70 -4.02
CA VAL A 443 -3.89 8.07 -2.72
C VAL A 443 -3.89 6.55 -2.87
N THR A 444 -2.99 5.86 -2.17
CA THR A 444 -3.00 4.40 -2.03
C THR A 444 -3.48 4.00 -0.64
N ILE A 445 -4.13 2.84 -0.57
CA ILE A 445 -4.65 2.19 0.62
C ILE A 445 -3.91 0.86 0.78
N ASP A 446 -3.49 0.58 2.01
CA ASP A 446 -2.72 -0.60 2.38
C ASP A 446 -3.68 -1.68 2.87
N LEU A 447 -3.84 -2.79 2.15
CA LEU A 447 -4.70 -3.89 2.60
C LEU A 447 -3.90 -4.81 3.53
N ASP A 448 -4.21 -4.80 4.83
CA ASP A 448 -3.44 -5.49 5.87
C ASP A 448 -3.74 -6.99 6.00
N ALA A 449 -4.86 -7.46 5.44
CA ALA A 449 -5.29 -8.85 5.59
C ALA A 449 -6.15 -9.34 4.41
N ILE A 450 -6.04 -10.64 4.11
CA ILE A 450 -6.95 -11.36 3.22
C ILE A 450 -7.98 -12.14 4.04
N TYR A 451 -9.25 -12.04 3.68
CA TYR A 451 -10.32 -12.87 4.23
C TYR A 451 -10.89 -13.79 3.16
N ILE A 452 -11.07 -15.06 3.54
CA ILE A 452 -11.64 -16.11 2.70
C ILE A 452 -13.03 -16.46 3.24
N GLN A 453 -14.03 -16.48 2.37
CA GLN A 453 -15.42 -16.79 2.73
C GLN A 453 -16.01 -17.86 1.80
N TYR A 454 -16.75 -18.81 2.38
CA TYR A 454 -17.52 -19.81 1.63
C TYR A 454 -19.01 -19.44 1.62
N GLN A 455 -19.38 -18.45 0.83
CA GLN A 455 -20.79 -18.06 0.64
C GLN A 455 -21.54 -19.07 -0.24
N ARG A 456 -22.78 -19.39 0.11
CA ARG A 456 -23.61 -20.42 -0.53
C ARG A 456 -25.08 -19.99 -0.63
N PRO A 457 -25.85 -20.57 -1.56
CA PRO A 457 -27.29 -20.32 -1.69
C PRO A 457 -28.07 -21.02 -0.56
N LEU A 458 -27.86 -20.55 0.67
CA LEU A 458 -28.42 -21.05 1.92
C LEU A 458 -28.98 -19.87 2.73
N GLY A 459 -29.56 -20.16 3.90
CA GLY A 459 -30.26 -19.14 4.68
C GLY A 459 -31.52 -18.63 3.98
N GLY A 460 -31.96 -17.45 4.36
CA GLY A 460 -33.05 -16.71 3.76
C GLY A 460 -32.59 -15.75 2.67
N TYR A 461 -31.50 -15.01 2.91
CA TYR A 461 -31.08 -13.90 2.06
C TYR A 461 -30.16 -14.36 0.94
N ASP A 462 -29.06 -15.00 1.31
CA ASP A 462 -28.04 -15.47 0.37
C ASP A 462 -28.57 -16.66 -0.49
N SER A 463 -29.75 -17.21 -0.17
CA SER A 463 -30.47 -18.16 -1.02
C SER A 463 -30.66 -17.68 -2.47
N THR A 464 -30.76 -16.36 -2.70
CA THR A 464 -30.87 -15.78 -4.05
C THR A 464 -29.57 -15.82 -4.85
N LEU A 465 -28.42 -16.17 -4.24
CA LEU A 465 -27.18 -16.49 -4.97
C LEU A 465 -27.42 -17.57 -6.02
N GLU A 466 -28.38 -18.49 -5.82
CA GLU A 466 -28.71 -19.52 -6.82
C GLU A 466 -29.13 -18.91 -8.17
N HIS A 467 -29.73 -17.71 -8.16
CA HIS A 467 -30.12 -17.00 -9.38
C HIS A 467 -28.94 -16.61 -10.25
N LEU A 468 -27.76 -16.39 -9.66
CA LEU A 468 -26.54 -15.97 -10.37
C LEU A 468 -26.05 -17.04 -11.35
N ASN A 469 -26.34 -18.33 -11.08
CA ASN A 469 -26.08 -19.42 -12.03
C ASN A 469 -26.81 -19.24 -13.38
N ASN A 470 -27.96 -18.56 -13.41
CA ASN A 470 -28.69 -18.28 -14.65
C ASN A 470 -27.95 -17.27 -15.55
N PHE A 471 -27.03 -16.50 -14.96
CA PHE A 471 -26.16 -15.52 -15.64
C PHE A 471 -24.74 -16.06 -15.88
N GLY A 472 -24.51 -17.35 -15.63
CA GLY A 472 -23.23 -18.03 -15.84
C GLY A 472 -22.25 -17.99 -14.65
N ILE A 473 -22.61 -17.31 -13.56
CA ILE A 473 -21.76 -17.15 -12.37
C ILE A 473 -21.71 -18.48 -11.60
N ASN A 474 -20.51 -19.06 -11.45
CA ASN A 474 -20.33 -20.34 -10.77
C ASN A 474 -20.01 -20.14 -9.27
N ILE A 475 -21.05 -20.11 -8.44
CA ILE A 475 -20.93 -19.85 -6.99
C ILE A 475 -20.32 -21.01 -6.17
N ASN A 476 -19.75 -22.05 -6.79
CA ASN A 476 -19.30 -23.28 -6.12
C ASN A 476 -17.85 -23.23 -5.59
N GLY A 477 -17.33 -22.02 -5.40
CA GLY A 477 -16.00 -21.72 -4.91
C GLY A 477 -15.97 -20.97 -3.58
N ILE A 478 -14.83 -20.35 -3.30
CA ILE A 478 -14.62 -19.38 -2.20
C ILE A 478 -14.51 -17.96 -2.77
N LEU A 479 -14.88 -16.95 -1.98
CA LEU A 479 -14.56 -15.54 -2.26
C LEU A 479 -13.35 -15.12 -1.45
N ILE A 480 -12.49 -14.30 -2.04
CA ILE A 480 -11.26 -13.79 -1.44
C ILE A 480 -11.33 -12.26 -1.44
N ARG A 481 -11.18 -11.65 -0.27
CA ARG A 481 -11.28 -10.20 -0.09
C ARG A 481 -10.11 -9.63 0.69
N GLY A 482 -9.38 -8.68 0.13
CA GLY A 482 -8.46 -7.82 0.88
C GLY A 482 -9.24 -6.83 1.77
N GLN A 483 -8.65 -6.43 2.89
CA GLN A 483 -9.30 -5.58 3.89
C GLN A 483 -8.39 -4.42 4.27
N PHE A 484 -8.96 -3.21 4.35
CA PHE A 484 -8.28 -2.05 4.91
C PHE A 484 -8.70 -1.85 6.37
N PHE A 485 -7.72 -1.76 7.28
CA PHE A 485 -7.95 -1.39 8.67
C PHE A 485 -7.41 0.01 8.96
N TYR A 486 -8.25 0.86 9.56
CA TYR A 486 -7.83 2.14 10.10
C TYR A 486 -8.01 2.14 11.61
N ASN A 487 -6.94 2.46 12.35
CA ASN A 487 -6.87 2.36 13.81
C ASN A 487 -7.37 1.01 14.36
N GLY A 488 -7.05 -0.09 13.66
CA GLY A 488 -7.46 -1.46 14.04
C GLY A 488 -8.94 -1.79 13.79
N ARG A 489 -9.68 -0.96 13.04
CA ARG A 489 -11.08 -1.21 12.67
C ARG A 489 -11.18 -1.47 11.17
N CYS A 490 -11.87 -2.52 10.74
CA CYS A 490 -12.11 -2.72 9.29
C CYS A 490 -13.01 -1.61 8.75
N ILE A 491 -12.56 -0.91 7.71
CA ILE A 491 -13.25 0.25 7.14
C ILE A 491 -13.96 -0.07 5.82
N THR A 492 -13.26 -0.75 4.92
CA THR A 492 -13.68 -1.04 3.55
C THR A 492 -13.02 -2.35 3.09
N THR A 493 -13.65 -3.03 2.13
CA THR A 493 -13.21 -4.36 1.68
C THR A 493 -13.07 -4.38 0.18
N TYR A 494 -12.06 -5.06 -0.34
CA TYR A 494 -11.83 -5.23 -1.78
C TYR A 494 -11.98 -6.69 -2.15
N LEU A 495 -13.04 -7.04 -2.86
CA LEU A 495 -13.16 -8.33 -3.53
C LEU A 495 -12.11 -8.39 -4.64
N PHE A 496 -11.23 -9.39 -4.58
CA PHE A 496 -10.29 -9.65 -5.66
C PHE A 496 -10.96 -10.46 -6.76
N ASP A 497 -10.60 -10.17 -8.01
CA ASP A 497 -10.80 -11.15 -9.06
C ASP A 497 -9.92 -12.38 -8.81
N ALA A 498 -10.53 -13.55 -8.94
CA ALA A 498 -9.88 -14.84 -8.78
C ALA A 498 -9.31 -15.38 -10.11
N HIS A 499 -9.72 -14.82 -11.25
CA HIS A 499 -9.46 -15.36 -12.58
C HIS A 499 -8.73 -14.37 -13.48
N THR A 500 -7.42 -14.57 -13.65
CA THR A 500 -6.64 -13.76 -14.60
C THR A 500 -7.13 -13.96 -16.04
N GLN A 501 -7.23 -12.88 -16.80
CA GLN A 501 -7.62 -12.83 -18.22
C GLN A 501 -9.09 -13.22 -18.48
N SER A 502 -9.95 -13.22 -17.45
CA SER A 502 -11.39 -13.07 -17.62
C SER A 502 -11.63 -11.68 -18.24
N LEU A 503 -12.04 -11.68 -19.50
CA LEU A 503 -12.52 -10.49 -20.19
C LEU A 503 -13.88 -10.82 -20.76
N TRP A 504 -14.94 -10.68 -19.96
CA TRP A 504 -16.32 -10.64 -20.48
C TRP A 504 -16.67 -9.38 -21.28
N TYR A 505 -15.67 -8.81 -21.96
CA TYR A 505 -15.84 -7.87 -23.07
C TYR A 505 -16.09 -8.65 -24.37
N ASP A 506 -17.30 -9.20 -24.56
CA ASP A 506 -17.65 -9.94 -25.79
C ASP A 506 -18.81 -9.32 -26.60
N GLU A 507 -18.47 -8.94 -27.84
CA GLU A 507 -19.22 -8.67 -29.08
C GLU A 507 -20.62 -8.01 -29.10
N PHE A 508 -21.36 -7.86 -28.00
CA PHE A 508 -22.76 -7.37 -28.01
C PHE A 508 -22.95 -5.88 -27.71
N ALA A 509 -21.97 -5.22 -27.08
CA ALA A 509 -21.99 -3.79 -26.83
C ALA A 509 -21.18 -3.03 -27.90
N GLY A 510 -21.86 -2.18 -28.68
CA GLY A 510 -21.16 -1.21 -29.51
C GLY A 510 -20.48 -0.11 -28.68
N PRO A 511 -19.53 0.65 -29.25
CA PRO A 511 -18.71 1.65 -28.53
C PRO A 511 -19.46 2.92 -28.06
N GLU A 512 -20.77 2.84 -27.82
CA GLU A 512 -21.61 3.88 -27.22
C GLU A 512 -22.13 3.50 -25.80
N TYR A 513 -21.81 2.30 -25.29
CA TYR A 513 -22.38 1.74 -24.03
C TYR A 513 -21.33 1.26 -23.01
N ASP A 514 -20.22 2.01 -22.92
CA ASP A 514 -19.06 1.74 -22.03
C ASP A 514 -19.49 1.68 -20.54
N TRP A 515 -20.07 2.77 -20.03
CA TRP A 515 -20.53 2.90 -18.64
C TRP A 515 -21.62 1.92 -18.19
N TYR A 516 -22.30 1.25 -19.13
CA TYR A 516 -23.46 0.40 -18.83
C TYR A 516 -23.11 -1.08 -18.65
N ASN A 517 -21.95 -1.50 -19.16
CA ASN A 517 -21.50 -2.91 -19.14
C ASN A 517 -20.23 -3.13 -18.30
N ASN A 518 -19.60 -2.08 -17.76
CA ASN A 518 -18.46 -2.16 -16.84
C ASN A 518 -18.85 -2.64 -15.42
N VAL A 519 -19.70 -3.66 -15.38
CA VAL A 519 -19.56 -4.76 -14.44
C VAL A 519 -18.19 -5.38 -14.73
N ALA A 520 -17.15 -4.92 -14.00
CA ALA A 520 -15.88 -5.66 -13.86
C ALA A 520 -16.14 -7.15 -13.65
N ASP A 521 -15.18 -8.03 -13.96
CA ASP A 521 -15.42 -9.48 -14.12
C ASP A 521 -15.66 -10.25 -12.79
N SER A 522 -16.50 -9.67 -11.93
CA SER A 522 -17.13 -10.28 -10.77
C SER A 522 -17.97 -11.53 -11.07
N ARG A 523 -18.01 -12.01 -12.32
CA ARG A 523 -18.77 -13.20 -12.71
C ARG A 523 -18.03 -14.49 -12.38
N ASP A 524 -16.71 -14.43 -12.18
CA ASP A 524 -15.88 -15.55 -11.76
C ASP A 524 -14.96 -15.26 -10.54
N SER A 525 -15.23 -14.22 -9.74
CA SER A 525 -14.57 -13.99 -8.43
C SER A 525 -14.69 -15.17 -7.43
N PHE A 526 -15.53 -16.16 -7.69
CA PHE A 526 -15.55 -17.42 -6.93
C PHE A 526 -14.43 -18.35 -7.42
N LEU A 527 -13.35 -18.43 -6.65
CA LEU A 527 -12.27 -19.39 -6.90
C LEU A 527 -12.76 -20.83 -6.65
N LEU A 528 -12.78 -21.68 -7.67
CA LEU A 528 -13.40 -23.01 -7.65
C LEU A 528 -12.41 -24.10 -7.20
N PRO A 529 -12.90 -25.25 -6.68
CA PRO A 529 -12.05 -26.35 -6.24
C PRO A 529 -11.04 -26.83 -7.31
N GLY A 530 -9.74 -26.65 -7.02
CA GLY A 530 -8.61 -26.97 -7.89
C GLY A 530 -7.95 -25.76 -8.56
N GLU A 531 -8.56 -24.58 -8.52
CA GLU A 531 -7.96 -23.30 -8.94
C GLU A 531 -7.16 -22.69 -7.78
N THR A 532 -6.21 -21.81 -8.10
CA THR A 532 -5.30 -21.22 -7.10
C THR A 532 -5.19 -19.72 -7.30
N PHE A 533 -5.55 -18.97 -6.27
CA PHE A 533 -5.24 -17.54 -6.15
C PHE A 533 -3.82 -17.39 -5.60
N TYR A 534 -3.10 -16.39 -6.10
CA TYR A 534 -1.73 -16.08 -5.71
C TYR A 534 -1.60 -14.61 -5.30
N ASP A 535 -1.03 -14.39 -4.11
CA ASP A 535 -0.52 -13.09 -3.68
C ASP A 535 1.00 -13.05 -3.86
N PRO A 536 1.52 -12.28 -4.84
CA PRO A 536 2.94 -12.17 -5.11
C PRO A 536 3.71 -11.34 -4.07
N TYR A 537 3.05 -10.56 -3.20
CA TYR A 537 3.73 -9.71 -2.21
C TYR A 537 4.07 -10.46 -0.93
N ASN A 538 3.32 -11.51 -0.61
CA ASN A 538 3.50 -12.33 0.59
C ASN A 538 3.81 -13.81 0.26
N ASN A 539 3.95 -14.14 -1.03
CA ASN A 539 4.09 -15.51 -1.54
C ASN A 539 3.04 -16.49 -0.98
N ILE A 540 1.78 -16.02 -0.93
CA ILE A 540 0.64 -16.80 -0.43
C ILE A 540 -0.13 -17.42 -1.60
N TYR A 541 -0.30 -18.73 -1.56
CA TYR A 541 -1.18 -19.48 -2.46
C TYR A 541 -2.43 -19.95 -1.71
N ILE A 542 -3.60 -19.69 -2.27
CA ILE A 542 -4.90 -20.09 -1.73
C ILE A 542 -5.57 -21.02 -2.74
N THR A 543 -5.79 -22.28 -2.38
CA THR A 543 -6.37 -23.32 -3.25
C THR A 543 -7.52 -24.03 -2.54
N PRO A 544 -8.80 -23.76 -2.85
CA PRO A 544 -9.89 -24.64 -2.45
C PRO A 544 -9.66 -26.03 -3.06
N ILE A 545 -9.70 -27.08 -2.25
CA ILE A 545 -9.33 -28.44 -2.65
C ILE A 545 -10.57 -29.23 -3.06
N LYS A 546 -11.56 -29.29 -2.15
CA LYS A 546 -12.78 -30.09 -2.27
C LYS A 546 -13.78 -29.75 -1.18
N LEU A 547 -15.03 -30.16 -1.37
CA LEU A 547 -16.01 -30.24 -0.29
C LEU A 547 -15.64 -31.36 0.69
N ALA A 548 -15.78 -31.09 1.98
CA ALA A 548 -15.67 -32.06 3.04
C ALA A 548 -17.00 -32.83 3.22
N ASP A 549 -16.93 -34.03 3.83
CA ASP A 549 -18.09 -34.92 4.01
C ASP A 549 -19.20 -34.32 4.92
N ASP A 550 -18.87 -33.29 5.71
CA ASP A 550 -19.75 -32.57 6.64
C ASP A 550 -20.35 -31.28 6.06
N GLY A 551 -20.00 -30.91 4.82
CA GLY A 551 -20.52 -29.74 4.11
C GLY A 551 -19.63 -28.49 4.19
N GLY A 552 -18.47 -28.55 4.84
CA GLY A 552 -17.43 -27.53 4.69
C GLY A 552 -16.70 -27.62 3.35
N ILE A 553 -15.83 -26.65 3.07
CA ILE A 553 -14.84 -26.69 1.98
C ILE A 553 -13.44 -26.72 2.59
N GLU A 554 -12.61 -27.66 2.15
CA GLU A 554 -11.18 -27.70 2.46
C GLU A 554 -10.43 -26.71 1.57
N VAL A 555 -9.63 -25.85 2.18
CA VAL A 555 -8.80 -24.83 1.53
C VAL A 555 -7.35 -25.07 1.93
N SER A 556 -6.48 -25.28 0.95
CA SER A 556 -5.03 -25.23 1.13
C SER A 556 -4.60 -23.78 1.18
N ILE A 557 -3.82 -23.42 2.19
CA ILE A 557 -3.08 -22.16 2.25
C ILE A 557 -1.61 -22.54 2.31
N ILE A 558 -0.81 -22.02 1.38
CA ILE A 558 0.64 -22.14 1.40
C ILE A 558 1.16 -20.72 1.55
N ASN A 559 1.73 -20.42 2.71
CA ASN A 559 2.48 -19.20 2.98
C ASN A 559 3.96 -19.59 2.91
N LEU A 560 4.64 -19.21 1.82
CA LEU A 560 6.09 -19.37 1.69
C LEU A 560 6.74 -18.18 2.40
N ARG A 561 7.31 -18.45 3.58
CA ARG A 561 8.09 -17.46 4.32
C ARG A 561 9.34 -17.09 3.52
N LYS A 562 9.87 -15.88 3.71
CA LYS A 562 11.09 -15.36 3.03
C LYS A 562 12.15 -16.44 2.80
N CYS A 563 12.69 -16.95 3.91
CA CYS A 563 13.64 -18.06 4.03
C CYS A 563 13.22 -19.46 3.53
N SER A 564 12.13 -19.54 2.76
CA SER A 564 11.65 -20.77 2.10
C SER A 564 10.98 -20.51 0.74
N ASN A 565 11.07 -19.30 0.18
CA ASN A 565 10.30 -18.88 -0.99
C ASN A 565 11.07 -19.00 -2.32
N GLY A 566 12.40 -19.13 -2.27
CA GLY A 566 13.26 -19.26 -3.46
C GLY A 566 13.64 -17.94 -4.13
N ILE A 567 13.52 -16.81 -3.43
CA ILE A 567 13.89 -15.45 -3.83
C ILE A 567 14.86 -14.92 -2.78
N ASP A 568 15.94 -14.30 -3.24
CA ASP A 568 16.86 -13.48 -2.44
C ASP A 568 16.13 -12.19 -2.01
N ASP A 569 15.53 -12.23 -0.82
CA ASP A 569 14.53 -11.26 -0.34
C ASP A 569 15.20 -9.99 0.24
N ASP A 570 16.47 -10.09 0.67
CA ASP A 570 17.28 -8.97 1.15
C ASP A 570 18.37 -8.50 0.16
N ASN A 571 18.68 -9.32 -0.86
CA ASN A 571 19.65 -9.09 -1.95
C ASN A 571 21.12 -9.20 -1.52
N ASP A 572 21.44 -9.98 -0.49
CA ASP A 572 22.82 -10.31 -0.07
C ASP A 572 23.51 -11.38 -0.95
N GLY A 573 22.74 -12.10 -1.78
CA GLY A 573 23.23 -13.14 -2.69
C GLY A 573 23.06 -14.57 -2.17
N ALA A 574 22.50 -14.76 -0.98
CA ALA A 574 21.81 -15.98 -0.59
C ALA A 574 20.38 -16.00 -1.18
N THR A 575 19.43 -16.70 -0.55
CA THR A 575 18.10 -16.99 -1.15
C THR A 575 17.12 -17.65 -0.17
N ASP A 576 17.62 -18.52 0.71
CA ASP A 576 16.79 -19.44 1.51
C ASP A 576 17.65 -20.18 2.54
N TYR A 577 17.03 -20.58 3.65
CA TYR A 577 17.60 -21.57 4.56
C TYR A 577 17.89 -22.91 3.82
N PRO A 578 19.06 -23.57 4.01
CA PRO A 578 20.12 -23.27 4.98
C PRO A 578 21.37 -22.62 4.35
N ASN A 579 21.26 -22.07 3.13
CA ASN A 579 22.39 -21.45 2.44
C ASN A 579 22.52 -19.96 2.78
N ASP A 580 21.44 -19.40 3.29
CA ASP A 580 21.30 -18.08 3.86
C ASP A 580 21.54 -18.13 5.37
N PHE A 581 22.42 -17.28 5.88
CA PHE A 581 22.74 -17.19 7.30
C PHE A 581 21.76 -16.30 8.10
N SER A 582 21.21 -15.27 7.46
CA SER A 582 20.16 -14.42 8.02
C SER A 582 18.89 -15.21 8.34
N CYS A 583 18.67 -16.32 7.62
CA CYS A 583 17.59 -17.26 7.86
C CYS A 583 17.86 -18.29 8.97
N SER A 584 17.23 -18.16 10.15
CA SER A 584 17.41 -19.14 11.23
C SER A 584 16.72 -20.51 11.00
N SER A 585 15.73 -20.56 10.10
CA SER A 585 15.01 -21.78 9.71
C SER A 585 14.18 -21.56 8.43
N PRO A 586 13.68 -22.62 7.74
CA PRO A 586 12.76 -22.45 6.60
C PRO A 586 11.31 -22.14 7.04
N GLN A 587 11.13 -21.73 8.30
CA GLN A 587 9.89 -21.15 8.82
C GLN A 587 10.13 -19.70 9.29
N ASP A 588 11.36 -19.20 9.17
CA ASP A 588 11.72 -17.83 9.47
C ASP A 588 11.20 -16.91 8.36
N ASN A 589 10.85 -15.68 8.74
CA ASN A 589 10.26 -14.67 7.84
C ASN A 589 11.03 -13.35 7.90
N ASP A 590 12.17 -13.34 8.59
CA ASP A 590 13.22 -12.34 8.51
C ASP A 590 14.40 -12.99 7.78
N GLU A 591 14.89 -12.32 6.74
CA GLU A 591 16.03 -12.73 5.91
C GLU A 591 17.14 -11.66 5.99
N THR A 592 17.03 -10.73 6.94
CA THR A 592 17.96 -9.59 7.06
C THR A 592 18.84 -9.70 8.30
N TYR A 593 18.45 -10.48 9.32
CA TYR A 593 19.24 -10.63 10.55
C TYR A 593 19.09 -12.01 11.25
N PRO A 594 20.19 -12.56 11.82
CA PRO A 594 21.52 -11.98 11.91
C PRO A 594 22.33 -12.17 10.62
N GLN A 595 23.01 -11.13 10.15
CA GLN A 595 23.97 -11.27 9.05
C GLN A 595 25.16 -12.14 9.49
N ALA A 596 25.84 -12.78 8.53
CA ALA A 596 27.05 -13.55 8.80
C ALA A 596 28.24 -12.62 9.11
N GLU A 597 29.18 -13.09 9.94
CA GLU A 597 30.37 -12.34 10.37
C GLU A 597 31.17 -11.72 9.20
N CYS A 598 31.15 -12.32 8.00
CA CYS A 598 31.85 -11.83 6.81
C CYS A 598 31.03 -10.87 5.89
N GLN A 599 29.88 -10.39 6.35
CA GLN A 599 29.07 -9.38 5.64
C GLN A 599 28.29 -8.40 6.56
N ASP A 600 28.61 -8.34 7.86
CA ASP A 600 27.87 -7.52 8.84
C ASP A 600 28.45 -6.10 9.04
N GLY A 601 29.58 -5.78 8.41
CA GLY A 601 30.23 -4.47 8.50
C GLY A 601 31.04 -4.26 9.77
N ILE A 602 31.40 -5.33 10.48
CA ILE A 602 32.17 -5.33 11.72
C ILE A 602 33.38 -6.27 11.58
N ASP A 603 34.57 -5.71 11.77
CA ASP A 603 35.81 -6.44 12.09
C ASP A 603 35.58 -7.28 13.36
N ASN A 604 35.22 -8.57 13.19
CA ASN A 604 34.81 -9.46 14.27
C ASN A 604 35.99 -10.21 14.90
N ASP A 605 37.16 -10.22 14.25
CA ASP A 605 38.39 -10.87 14.74
C ASP A 605 39.48 -9.89 15.28
N ASP A 606 39.29 -8.58 15.09
CA ASP A 606 40.18 -7.45 15.46
C ASP A 606 41.50 -7.37 14.61
N ASP A 607 41.60 -7.99 13.42
CA ASP A 607 42.81 -7.92 12.56
C ASP A 607 42.94 -6.63 11.73
N GLY A 608 41.85 -5.88 11.56
CA GLY A 608 41.81 -4.59 10.85
C GLY A 608 41.20 -4.66 9.44
N TYR A 609 40.74 -5.82 9.00
CA TYR A 609 39.84 -6.01 7.86
C TYR A 609 38.40 -6.17 8.40
N THR A 610 37.38 -6.46 7.59
CA THR A 610 35.98 -6.21 8.05
C THR A 610 34.91 -7.09 7.43
N ASP A 611 35.07 -7.51 6.17
CA ASP A 611 34.09 -8.31 5.44
C ASP A 611 34.76 -8.91 4.19
N TYR A 612 34.09 -9.87 3.55
CA TYR A 612 34.43 -10.30 2.18
C TYR A 612 34.27 -9.14 1.17
N PRO A 613 35.19 -8.96 0.19
CA PRO A 613 36.37 -9.76 -0.14
C PRO A 613 37.69 -9.17 0.36
N ASP A 614 37.64 -8.14 1.21
CA ASP A 614 38.84 -7.44 1.67
C ASP A 614 39.53 -8.23 2.79
N ASP A 615 38.77 -8.98 3.60
CA ASP A 615 39.26 -10.00 4.52
C ASP A 615 39.57 -11.34 3.80
N PHE A 616 40.67 -12.02 4.17
CA PHE A 616 41.08 -13.30 3.57
C PHE A 616 40.48 -14.55 4.27
N SER A 617 40.24 -14.48 5.58
CA SER A 617 39.60 -15.56 6.34
C SER A 617 38.17 -15.79 5.82
N CYS A 618 37.48 -14.72 5.44
CA CYS A 618 36.18 -14.77 4.80
C CYS A 618 36.19 -15.44 3.42
N SER A 619 35.68 -16.67 3.33
CA SER A 619 35.63 -17.38 2.04
C SER A 619 34.46 -16.97 1.13
N SER A 620 33.44 -16.31 1.69
CA SER A 620 32.29 -15.71 1.01
C SER A 620 31.53 -14.75 1.95
N PRO A 621 30.60 -13.92 1.46
CA PRO A 621 29.74 -13.10 2.33
C PRO A 621 28.90 -13.93 3.34
N GLN A 622 28.53 -15.15 2.96
CA GLN A 622 27.77 -16.09 3.80
C GLN A 622 28.65 -16.94 4.73
N ASP A 623 29.92 -16.59 4.89
CA ASP A 623 30.81 -17.24 5.85
C ASP A 623 30.65 -16.60 7.23
N ASN A 624 30.61 -17.42 8.28
CA ASN A 624 30.44 -16.95 9.66
C ASN A 624 31.60 -17.47 10.53
N ASP A 625 32.81 -17.23 10.05
CA ASP A 625 34.08 -17.43 10.76
C ASP A 625 35.12 -16.47 10.13
N GLU A 626 35.08 -15.19 10.51
CA GLU A 626 36.09 -14.21 10.05
C GLU A 626 37.49 -14.49 10.64
N ALA A 627 37.62 -15.43 11.59
CA ALA A 627 38.91 -15.75 12.20
C ALA A 627 39.72 -16.82 11.43
N TYR A 628 39.11 -17.62 10.54
CA TYR A 628 39.79 -18.73 9.86
C TYR A 628 39.28 -19.06 8.44
N PRO A 629 40.17 -19.32 7.47
CA PRO A 629 41.61 -19.54 7.63
C PRO A 629 42.43 -18.24 7.53
N GLN A 630 43.24 -17.97 8.56
CA GLN A 630 44.21 -16.88 8.53
C GLN A 630 45.14 -16.95 7.31
N ALA A 631 45.44 -15.79 6.73
CA ALA A 631 46.43 -15.66 5.66
C ALA A 631 47.83 -15.99 6.18
N GLN A 632 48.69 -16.50 5.30
CA GLN A 632 50.07 -16.88 5.61
C GLN A 632 50.85 -15.80 6.37
N CYS A 633 50.74 -14.53 5.95
CA CYS A 633 51.41 -13.39 6.61
C CYS A 633 50.82 -12.96 7.98
N GLN A 634 49.88 -13.73 8.53
CA GLN A 634 49.36 -13.57 9.89
C GLN A 634 49.03 -14.90 10.62
N ASP A 635 49.48 -16.07 10.11
CA ASP A 635 49.16 -17.38 10.70
C ASP A 635 50.08 -17.79 11.89
N GLY A 636 51.14 -17.02 12.16
CA GLY A 636 52.11 -17.27 13.22
C GLY A 636 53.19 -18.29 12.87
N ILE A 637 53.34 -18.67 11.60
CA ILE A 637 54.25 -19.71 11.11
C ILE A 637 55.07 -19.18 9.94
N ASP A 638 56.39 -19.13 10.11
CA ASP A 638 57.41 -19.03 9.05
C ASP A 638 57.18 -20.09 7.92
N ASN A 639 56.38 -19.72 6.93
CA ASN A 639 55.88 -20.56 5.84
C ASN A 639 56.94 -20.70 4.74
N ASP A 640 57.72 -19.66 4.50
CA ASP A 640 58.79 -19.58 3.51
C ASP A 640 60.15 -20.17 4.02
N ASN A 641 60.39 -20.14 5.33
CA ASN A 641 61.57 -20.63 6.06
C ASN A 641 62.84 -19.75 5.95
N ASP A 642 62.72 -18.43 5.73
CA ASP A 642 63.85 -17.48 5.84
C ASP A 642 64.20 -17.09 7.29
N GLY A 643 63.26 -17.23 8.22
CA GLY A 643 63.41 -16.95 9.65
C GLY A 643 62.76 -15.66 10.17
N PHE A 644 62.00 -14.94 9.35
CA PHE A 644 60.90 -14.09 9.80
C PHE A 644 59.61 -14.95 9.95
N ILE A 645 58.43 -14.38 10.25
CA ILE A 645 57.27 -15.18 10.72
C ILE A 645 55.89 -14.64 10.29
N ASP A 646 55.72 -13.31 10.24
CA ASP A 646 54.45 -12.64 9.89
C ASP A 646 54.73 -11.17 9.56
N TYR A 647 53.78 -10.47 8.93
CA TYR A 647 53.80 -9.01 8.83
C TYR A 647 53.77 -8.32 10.22
N PRO A 648 54.47 -7.18 10.44
CA PRO A 648 55.42 -6.48 9.58
C PRO A 648 56.88 -6.87 9.89
N ALA A 649 57.11 -8.03 10.50
CA ALA A 649 58.45 -8.51 10.85
C ALA A 649 59.10 -9.18 9.65
N ASP A 650 58.31 -9.92 8.89
CA ASP A 650 58.60 -10.37 7.54
C ASP A 650 58.59 -9.20 6.54
N SER A 651 59.53 -9.22 5.59
CA SER A 651 59.66 -8.19 4.55
C SER A 651 59.18 -8.61 3.17
N ASP A 652 58.90 -9.89 2.99
CA ASP A 652 58.33 -10.49 1.79
C ASP A 652 56.79 -10.48 1.86
N CYS A 653 56.20 -10.43 3.06
CA CYS A 653 54.79 -10.09 3.31
C CYS A 653 54.45 -8.62 3.01
N TYR A 654 53.45 -8.35 2.15
CA TYR A 654 53.04 -6.98 1.83
C TYR A 654 52.08 -6.38 2.88
N PHE A 655 51.15 -7.18 3.43
CA PHE A 655 50.18 -6.84 4.48
C PHE A 655 49.69 -8.10 5.20
N VAL A 656 48.81 -7.98 6.20
CA VAL A 656 48.39 -9.12 7.04
C VAL A 656 47.55 -10.15 6.27
N GLN A 657 46.64 -9.73 5.38
CA GLN A 657 45.84 -10.63 4.53
C GLN A 657 46.62 -11.23 3.34
N ASP A 658 47.92 -10.96 3.24
CA ASP A 658 48.74 -11.51 2.16
C ASP A 658 48.96 -13.01 2.37
N ASN A 659 48.43 -13.83 1.46
CA ASN A 659 48.51 -15.29 1.54
C ASN A 659 49.78 -15.86 0.87
N THR A 660 50.90 -15.13 0.93
CA THR A 660 52.22 -15.61 0.55
C THR A 660 53.33 -14.86 1.28
N GLU A 661 54.07 -15.54 2.16
CA GLU A 661 55.29 -14.98 2.80
C GLU A 661 56.52 -14.96 1.87
N LYS A 662 56.31 -14.71 0.57
CA LYS A 662 57.36 -14.88 -0.42
C LYS A 662 57.20 -13.93 -1.59
N MET A 663 58.19 -13.06 -1.76
CA MET A 663 58.22 -12.09 -2.84
C MET A 663 58.68 -12.72 -4.17
N GLU A 664 57.84 -12.64 -5.20
CA GLU A 664 58.18 -13.04 -6.57
C GLU A 664 58.97 -11.95 -7.31
N PHE A 665 59.97 -12.39 -8.07
CA PHE A 665 60.88 -11.52 -8.84
C PHE A 665 60.95 -11.91 -10.32
N PHE A 666 60.54 -11.01 -11.21
CA PHE A 666 60.93 -11.11 -12.62
C PHE A 666 62.44 -10.84 -12.74
N THR A 667 63.22 -11.88 -13.02
CA THR A 667 64.69 -11.83 -12.95
C THR A 667 65.35 -11.91 -14.33
N VAL A 668 66.20 -10.94 -14.65
CA VAL A 668 67.02 -10.93 -15.88
C VAL A 668 68.41 -11.49 -15.55
N LYS A 669 68.84 -12.50 -16.32
CA LYS A 669 70.15 -13.15 -16.16
C LYS A 669 71.04 -12.99 -17.40
N ASN A 670 72.34 -12.83 -17.19
CA ASN A 670 73.32 -12.66 -18.27
C ASN A 670 73.67 -13.98 -18.97
N ASN A 671 74.52 -13.91 -20.01
CA ASN A 671 74.94 -15.07 -20.79
C ASN A 671 75.79 -16.11 -20.01
N GLN A 672 76.20 -15.80 -18.78
CA GLN A 672 76.88 -16.70 -17.86
C GLN A 672 75.92 -17.34 -16.84
N GLY A 673 74.66 -16.91 -16.80
CA GLY A 673 73.63 -17.34 -15.86
C GLY A 673 73.59 -16.54 -14.55
N GLU A 674 74.40 -15.49 -14.44
CA GLU A 674 74.41 -14.58 -13.29
C GLU A 674 73.22 -13.62 -13.38
N GLU A 675 72.58 -13.34 -12.26
CA GLU A 675 71.49 -12.34 -12.17
C GLU A 675 72.08 -10.94 -12.36
N VAL A 676 71.38 -10.06 -13.09
CA VAL A 676 71.83 -8.68 -13.34
C VAL A 676 70.74 -7.62 -13.14
N ALA A 677 69.46 -8.02 -13.16
CA ALA A 677 68.35 -7.20 -12.71
C ALA A 677 67.22 -8.07 -12.11
N LYS A 678 66.49 -7.53 -11.13
CA LYS A 678 65.24 -8.07 -10.59
C LYS A 678 64.18 -6.98 -10.54
N PHE A 679 62.94 -7.36 -10.82
CA PHE A 679 61.78 -6.51 -10.70
C PHE A 679 60.78 -7.26 -9.82
N ALA A 680 60.47 -6.71 -8.65
CA ALA A 680 59.65 -7.35 -7.62
C ALA A 680 58.17 -6.99 -7.77
N GLU A 681 57.29 -7.84 -7.24
CA GLU A 681 55.85 -7.60 -7.25
C GLU A 681 55.38 -6.50 -6.29
N ASN A 682 56.20 -6.13 -5.29
CA ASN A 682 55.99 -4.93 -4.46
C ASN A 682 56.34 -3.61 -5.19
N GLY A 683 56.86 -3.68 -6.42
CA GLY A 683 57.28 -2.53 -7.23
C GLY A 683 58.75 -2.14 -7.11
N ASP A 684 59.57 -2.84 -6.32
CA ASP A 684 61.02 -2.61 -6.24
C ASP A 684 61.74 -3.05 -7.51
N ILE A 685 62.79 -2.31 -7.88
CA ILE A 685 63.68 -2.63 -9.00
C ILE A 685 65.11 -2.70 -8.49
N PHE A 686 65.76 -3.85 -8.65
CA PHE A 686 67.15 -4.08 -8.26
C PHE A 686 68.02 -4.23 -9.51
N LEU A 687 69.07 -3.42 -9.64
CA LEU A 687 69.98 -3.44 -10.80
C LEU A 687 71.43 -3.65 -10.34
N GLU A 688 72.19 -4.49 -11.04
CA GLU A 688 73.65 -4.53 -10.87
C GLU A 688 74.33 -3.31 -11.54
N GLY A 689 73.70 -2.77 -12.59
CA GLY A 689 74.13 -1.56 -13.30
C GLY A 689 73.29 -0.32 -12.95
N ASP A 690 73.45 0.73 -13.74
CA ASP A 690 72.72 1.99 -13.56
C ASP A 690 71.40 2.02 -14.35
N CYS A 691 70.37 2.65 -13.80
CA CYS A 691 69.21 3.10 -14.59
C CYS A 691 69.51 4.46 -15.23
N PHE A 692 69.22 4.62 -16.53
CA PHE A 692 69.36 5.90 -17.21
C PHE A 692 68.34 6.13 -18.34
N VAL A 693 67.92 7.39 -18.48
CA VAL A 693 66.98 7.83 -19.52
C VAL A 693 67.75 8.42 -20.71
N THR A 694 67.41 8.02 -21.95
CA THR A 694 68.02 8.58 -23.16
C THR A 694 66.98 8.86 -24.25
N GLY A 695 67.34 9.65 -25.26
CA GLY A 695 66.45 9.89 -26.40
C GLY A 695 66.35 8.74 -27.42
N SER A 696 67.15 7.67 -27.30
CA SER A 696 66.87 6.37 -27.93
C SER A 696 67.79 5.25 -27.41
N CYS A 697 67.22 4.10 -27.07
CA CYS A 697 67.87 2.95 -26.45
C CYS A 697 68.41 1.95 -27.50
N ALA A 698 69.51 2.31 -28.19
CA ALA A 698 70.12 1.48 -29.24
C ALA A 698 71.59 1.06 -28.98
N PHE A 699 71.87 -0.25 -29.16
CA PHE A 699 73.16 -1.01 -29.02
C PHE A 699 73.61 -1.39 -27.59
N PRO A 700 74.28 -2.56 -27.37
CA PRO A 700 74.28 -3.81 -28.14
C PRO A 700 73.88 -5.07 -27.32
N VAL A 701 73.11 -5.98 -27.94
CA VAL A 701 72.68 -7.28 -27.35
C VAL A 701 72.00 -7.13 -25.98
N PRO A 702 70.79 -6.52 -25.93
CA PRO A 702 69.98 -6.50 -24.72
C PRO A 702 69.64 -7.94 -24.29
N LEU A 703 69.71 -8.23 -23.00
CA LEU A 703 69.26 -9.50 -22.41
C LEU A 703 67.72 -9.56 -22.37
N PHE A 704 67.14 -8.45 -21.94
CA PHE A 704 65.71 -8.20 -21.92
C PHE A 704 65.44 -6.89 -22.66
N GLN A 705 64.39 -6.84 -23.48
CA GLN A 705 64.01 -5.66 -24.25
C GLN A 705 62.50 -5.49 -24.22
N VAL A 706 62.03 -4.29 -23.91
CA VAL A 706 60.63 -3.89 -24.06
C VAL A 706 60.48 -3.21 -25.40
N LYS A 707 59.44 -3.61 -26.14
CA LYS A 707 59.17 -3.10 -27.49
C LYS A 707 57.81 -2.45 -27.56
N ASN A 708 57.73 -1.34 -28.29
CA ASN A 708 56.44 -0.75 -28.65
C ASN A 708 55.71 -1.61 -29.70
N SER A 709 54.45 -1.26 -29.96
CA SER A 709 53.57 -1.88 -30.95
C SER A 709 54.07 -1.78 -32.41
N ALA A 710 55.04 -0.91 -32.70
CA ALA A 710 55.74 -0.88 -33.99
C ALA A 710 56.93 -1.86 -34.07
N GLY A 711 57.27 -2.52 -32.96
CA GLY A 711 58.38 -3.48 -32.84
C GLY A 711 59.74 -2.84 -32.53
N GLU A 712 59.76 -1.53 -32.25
CA GLU A 712 60.94 -0.75 -31.88
C GLU A 712 61.24 -0.93 -30.39
N THR A 713 62.51 -1.02 -30.01
CA THR A 713 62.92 -1.22 -28.61
C THR A 713 62.92 0.11 -27.87
N VAL A 714 62.06 0.24 -26.86
CA VAL A 714 61.84 1.48 -26.07
C VAL A 714 62.42 1.41 -24.66
N SER A 715 62.84 0.23 -24.21
CA SER A 715 63.64 0.02 -23.00
C SER A 715 64.41 -1.30 -23.09
N TYR A 716 65.53 -1.43 -22.36
CA TYR A 716 66.26 -2.69 -22.25
C TYR A 716 67.01 -2.83 -20.93
N VAL A 717 67.35 -4.09 -20.59
CA VAL A 717 68.41 -4.45 -19.64
C VAL A 717 69.58 -5.11 -20.37
N ASP A 718 70.81 -4.63 -20.15
CA ASP A 718 72.03 -5.14 -20.79
C ASP A 718 72.79 -6.19 -19.95
N GLN A 719 73.92 -6.66 -20.47
CA GLN A 719 74.77 -7.68 -19.82
C GLN A 719 75.47 -7.22 -18.52
N GLN A 720 75.39 -5.94 -18.18
CA GLN A 720 75.94 -5.33 -16.98
C GLN A 720 74.82 -4.93 -16.00
N GLY A 721 73.56 -5.25 -16.31
CA GLY A 721 72.41 -4.88 -15.47
C GLY A 721 71.97 -3.43 -15.62
N ASN A 722 72.44 -2.70 -16.64
CA ASN A 722 71.97 -1.32 -16.84
C ASN A 722 70.57 -1.31 -17.46
N LEU A 723 69.68 -0.46 -16.94
CA LEU A 723 68.32 -0.26 -17.43
C LEU A 723 68.24 1.03 -18.25
N CYS A 724 68.07 0.91 -19.58
CA CYS A 724 67.82 2.05 -20.46
C CYS A 724 66.32 2.29 -20.63
N THR A 725 65.87 3.54 -20.56
CA THR A 725 64.49 3.94 -20.87
C THR A 725 64.50 5.08 -21.91
N GLU A 726 63.55 5.08 -22.86
CA GLU A 726 63.43 6.17 -23.85
C GLU A 726 62.68 7.40 -23.33
N GLY A 727 62.02 7.29 -22.17
CA GLY A 727 61.41 8.41 -21.45
C GLY A 727 61.24 8.14 -19.95
N GLY A 728 60.40 8.94 -19.29
CA GLY A 728 60.16 8.85 -17.84
C GLY A 728 61.34 9.32 -17.00
N ASN A 729 61.50 8.76 -15.80
CA ASN A 729 62.67 8.99 -14.94
C ASN A 729 63.00 7.73 -14.10
N CYS A 730 64.24 7.62 -13.64
CA CYS A 730 64.72 6.52 -12.78
C CYS A 730 64.44 6.78 -11.29
N GLY A 731 63.24 7.26 -10.98
CA GLY A 731 62.77 7.57 -9.64
C GLY A 731 61.34 7.07 -9.49
N SER A 732 60.95 6.78 -8.26
CA SER A 732 59.66 6.17 -7.96
C SER A 732 58.48 7.13 -8.14
N SER A 733 57.33 6.55 -8.45
CA SER A 733 56.03 7.21 -8.60
C SER A 733 55.12 6.82 -7.46
N ALA A 734 54.15 7.68 -7.11
CA ALA A 734 53.16 7.33 -6.09
C ALA A 734 52.11 6.30 -6.57
N ASN A 735 51.91 6.17 -7.88
CA ASN A 735 51.05 5.19 -8.53
C ASN A 735 51.44 5.07 -10.01
N CYS A 736 51.13 3.95 -10.68
CA CYS A 736 51.28 3.73 -12.11
C CYS A 736 49.90 3.42 -12.75
N ASP A 737 49.55 4.12 -13.83
CA ASP A 737 48.26 3.99 -14.53
C ASP A 737 48.50 3.55 -15.98
N ALA A 738 48.03 2.34 -16.28
CA ALA A 738 48.37 1.55 -17.47
C ALA A 738 47.70 2.04 -18.78
N GLN A 739 47.89 3.31 -19.12
CA GLN A 739 47.40 3.93 -20.35
C GLN A 739 48.28 3.54 -21.56
N ASN A 740 48.08 2.31 -22.05
CA ASN A 740 48.87 1.63 -23.09
C ASN A 740 50.29 1.22 -22.61
N PRO A 741 50.39 0.17 -21.78
CA PRO A 741 51.67 -0.42 -21.44
C PRO A 741 52.33 -1.09 -22.66
N ALA A 742 53.66 -1.18 -22.63
CA ALA A 742 54.46 -2.10 -23.44
C ALA A 742 55.01 -3.26 -22.59
N PHE A 743 55.18 -3.05 -21.28
CA PHE A 743 55.50 -4.07 -20.28
C PHE A 743 54.90 -3.64 -18.92
N THR A 744 54.37 -4.59 -18.15
CA THR A 744 53.87 -4.36 -16.78
C THR A 744 54.20 -5.53 -15.88
N ILE A 745 54.41 -5.24 -14.60
CA ILE A 745 54.35 -6.20 -13.49
C ILE A 745 53.21 -5.75 -12.58
N LYS A 746 52.50 -6.72 -12.01
CA LYS A 746 51.41 -6.54 -11.06
C LYS A 746 51.76 -7.24 -9.74
N ASN A 747 51.20 -6.75 -8.63
CA ASN A 747 51.21 -7.47 -7.35
C ASN A 747 50.11 -8.54 -7.29
N GLY A 748 49.98 -9.23 -6.15
CA GLY A 748 48.94 -10.23 -5.89
C GLY A 748 47.51 -9.73 -6.19
N ASP A 749 47.19 -8.50 -5.78
CA ASP A 749 45.90 -7.82 -6.02
C ASP A 749 45.65 -7.45 -7.50
N GLY A 750 46.62 -7.70 -8.37
CA GLY A 750 46.54 -7.35 -9.79
C GLY A 750 46.75 -5.86 -10.08
N ILE A 751 47.18 -5.05 -9.12
CA ILE A 751 47.51 -3.62 -9.30
C ILE A 751 48.86 -3.50 -10.03
N VAL A 752 48.98 -2.56 -10.98
CA VAL A 752 50.23 -2.37 -11.75
C VAL A 752 51.25 -1.61 -10.92
N VAL A 753 52.31 -2.32 -10.50
CA VAL A 753 53.38 -1.78 -9.64
C VAL A 753 54.61 -1.30 -10.41
N ILE A 754 54.84 -1.83 -11.62
CA ILE A 754 55.93 -1.44 -12.53
C ILE A 754 55.36 -1.41 -13.95
N GLU A 755 55.60 -0.33 -14.68
CA GLU A 755 55.18 -0.16 -16.08
C GLU A 755 56.30 0.45 -16.92
N ILE A 756 56.43 -0.02 -18.16
CA ILE A 756 57.09 0.72 -19.24
C ILE A 756 56.06 0.89 -20.35
N ASN A 757 55.71 2.14 -20.68
CA ASN A 757 54.67 2.44 -21.68
C ASN A 757 55.19 2.35 -23.14
N GLN A 758 54.30 2.56 -24.11
CA GLN A 758 54.63 2.53 -25.55
C GLN A 758 55.70 3.55 -26.00
N ASN A 759 55.99 4.59 -25.21
CA ASN A 759 57.04 5.59 -25.46
C ASN A 759 58.34 5.30 -24.70
N GLY A 760 58.42 4.19 -23.95
CA GLY A 760 59.57 3.86 -23.12
C GLY A 760 59.65 4.63 -21.81
N GLU A 761 58.55 5.20 -21.34
CA GLU A 761 58.50 5.86 -20.03
C GLU A 761 58.32 4.81 -18.94
N LEU A 762 59.30 4.75 -18.02
CA LEU A 762 59.26 3.89 -16.84
C LEU A 762 58.47 4.55 -15.71
N CYS A 763 57.61 3.75 -15.08
CA CYS A 763 56.95 4.02 -13.80
C CYS A 763 57.15 2.81 -12.88
N PHE A 764 57.40 3.04 -11.60
CA PHE A 764 57.38 2.00 -10.57
C PHE A 764 57.02 2.62 -9.21
N VAL A 765 56.33 1.87 -8.35
CA VAL A 765 55.87 2.37 -7.03
C VAL A 765 56.85 2.13 -5.89
N GLY A 766 57.69 1.09 -5.99
CA GLY A 766 58.71 0.75 -5.00
C GLY A 766 59.99 1.59 -5.13
N SER A 767 61.12 1.01 -4.77
CA SER A 767 62.44 1.62 -4.71
C SER A 767 63.36 1.12 -5.82
N LEU A 768 64.20 2.01 -6.34
CA LEU A 768 65.28 1.63 -7.25
C LEU A 768 66.57 1.38 -6.44
N ASN A 769 66.93 0.11 -6.33
CA ASN A 769 68.00 -0.40 -5.48
C ASN A 769 69.25 -0.76 -6.32
N GLY A 770 70.41 -0.30 -5.86
CA GLY A 770 71.71 -0.63 -6.46
C GLY A 770 72.31 -1.89 -5.84
N GLY A 771 72.55 -2.90 -6.66
CA GLY A 771 72.92 -4.26 -6.24
C GLY A 771 71.68 -5.14 -6.00
N LEU A 772 71.84 -6.45 -6.22
CA LEU A 772 70.74 -7.42 -6.30
C LEU A 772 70.24 -7.95 -4.94
N GLY A 773 70.31 -7.11 -3.91
CA GLY A 773 70.01 -7.48 -2.52
C GLY A 773 71.02 -8.47 -1.91
N PRO A 774 70.80 -8.90 -0.65
CA PRO A 774 71.51 -10.05 -0.11
C PRO A 774 71.11 -11.31 -0.88
N THR A 775 72.07 -12.14 -1.25
CA THR A 775 71.78 -13.48 -1.80
C THR A 775 71.28 -14.37 -0.65
N ILE A 776 69.96 -14.62 -0.62
CA ILE A 776 69.37 -15.60 0.30
C ILE A 776 70.06 -16.96 0.04
N LEU A 777 70.56 -17.57 1.10
CA LEU A 777 71.33 -18.82 1.01
C LEU A 777 70.38 -20.02 0.97
N GLU A 778 69.79 -20.30 -0.19
CA GLU A 778 69.03 -21.53 -0.39
C GLU A 778 69.87 -22.78 -0.03
N PRO A 779 69.37 -23.68 0.85
CA PRO A 779 69.97 -24.99 1.05
C PRO A 779 69.60 -25.95 -0.10
N GLU A 780 70.59 -26.68 -0.65
CA GLU A 780 70.41 -27.56 -1.82
C GLU A 780 69.33 -28.66 -1.65
N ARG A 781 68.19 -28.56 -2.37
CA ARG A 781 67.37 -29.63 -3.05
C ARG A 781 65.86 -29.31 -3.03
N ALA A 782 65.05 -29.60 -4.06
CA ALA A 782 65.26 -30.32 -5.33
C ALA A 782 64.21 -29.91 -6.41
N ARG A 783 64.52 -30.22 -7.69
CA ARG A 783 63.55 -30.28 -8.82
C ARG A 783 62.36 -31.20 -8.50
N PRO A 784 61.13 -31.04 -9.07
CA PRO A 784 60.88 -30.81 -10.52
C PRO A 784 59.59 -29.98 -10.87
N GLU A 785 59.06 -29.82 -12.11
CA GLU A 785 59.48 -30.19 -13.49
C GLU A 785 59.61 -28.94 -14.42
N THR A 786 58.51 -28.42 -14.98
CA THR A 786 58.42 -27.32 -15.98
C THR A 786 57.01 -26.71 -16.03
N LEU A 787 56.88 -25.37 -15.97
CA LEU A 787 55.66 -24.60 -16.28
C LEU A 787 56.02 -23.32 -17.09
N PRO A 788 55.05 -22.57 -17.65
CA PRO A 788 54.97 -22.43 -19.11
C PRO A 788 55.74 -21.24 -19.71
N ILE A 789 55.93 -21.33 -21.03
CA ILE A 789 56.36 -20.21 -21.87
C ILE A 789 55.25 -19.15 -21.86
N ILE A 790 55.42 -18.09 -21.08
CA ILE A 790 54.65 -16.84 -21.24
C ILE A 790 55.02 -16.27 -22.62
N LYS A 791 54.00 -16.02 -23.45
CA LYS A 791 54.20 -15.35 -24.73
C LYS A 791 54.44 -13.86 -24.51
N ALA A 792 55.57 -13.38 -25.00
CA ALA A 792 55.72 -12.00 -25.47
C ALA A 792 55.07 -11.82 -26.86
#